data_AF-A0AAW6CCG9-F1
#
_entry.id   AF-A0AAW6CCG9-F1
#
_cell.length_a   1.000
_cell.length_b   1.000
_cell.length_c   1.000
_cell.angle_alpha   90.00
_cell.angle_beta   90.00
_cell.angle_gamma   90.00
#
_symmetry.space_group_name_H-M   'P 1'
#
loop_
_entity.id
_entity.type
_entity.pdbx_description
1 polymer ?
#
loop_
_entity_poly.entity_id
_entity_poly.type
_entity_poly.pdbx_seq_one_letter_code
_entity_poly.pdbx_strand_id
1 'polypeptide(L)'
;MTYDYTVNKWRSAMLDNLDVPTCNNTSRTTEVWLSHADQKKVKTALGCSSGNFDGIVAYQHAARTEVLIRRDQRTTDKWNQDMALTPALPKDWNRWVDKVGIPEQFMFYAYKKGRAKTGYCSYCEREVPLLEKPRHGKSGTCPRCRHKVTFKSIGRLPHHFYTENTCVYLMQRRPDGLVIREFWAYRTYYKENYQKPKVCCTEHLRHLYDPAMCDRHYYWGDFKHRGDRWLAGLPPRSFYSFAPGYAYYLRGDKPGRIYGKTLPSLHKGILKSTGLVEWLHANHMTGNPMDFLYQLKRHPILERIAKAHLPQLTEDIIRRDIWASESVKNPEAPSLAKSLGIDTQRIKRLRQWNGGYRALIWLQWEKSSGRLIHDSVIQWLVEEEISPDSLKFILDRMNPVQICNYLKRQAAESGEDVRQVLSTWQDYLSMASGLGIDTNDEIVYRVKKLRLRHDELMLRTTQEACKEPAVEIQKAFPDVDHICQSLQEKYAYGNKKYQIVVPKGVADILAEGKILCHCVARNQNDVYWDRISRHETYLLFLRKADAPHVPYYTLEVEPDGTIRQKRTKFDRQEEDIEQATQFLKHWQKVIAKRLTTEDRQLAATSRVLREEEFKELREKDVRIYVGDFQGQRLVDVLTADLLETDRAA
;
A
#
# COMPACT_ATOMS: atom_id res chain seq x y z
N MET A 1 -14.74 58.25 10.54
CA MET A 1 -15.92 58.21 11.44
C MET A 1 -17.16 58.35 10.58
N THR A 2 -18.20 57.58 10.86
CA THR A 2 -19.51 57.64 10.19
C THR A 2 -20.54 58.01 11.23
N TYR A 3 -21.48 58.91 10.92
CA TYR A 3 -22.54 59.27 11.87
C TYR A 3 -23.69 58.27 11.78
N ASP A 4 -24.06 57.66 12.90
CA ASP A 4 -25.17 56.71 13.00
C ASP A 4 -26.41 57.44 13.52
N TYR A 5 -27.38 57.63 12.62
CA TYR A 5 -28.62 58.36 12.90
C TYR A 5 -29.61 57.57 13.75
N THR A 6 -29.48 56.24 13.84
CA THR A 6 -30.37 55.41 14.66
C THR A 6 -30.11 55.59 16.15
N VAL A 7 -28.85 55.86 16.50
CA VAL A 7 -28.38 56.03 17.88
C VAL A 7 -27.76 57.41 18.16
N ASN A 8 -27.82 58.32 17.18
CA ASN A 8 -27.29 59.69 17.23
C ASN A 8 -25.83 59.79 17.73
N LYS A 9 -24.94 58.95 17.19
CA LYS A 9 -23.52 58.92 17.59
C LYS A 9 -22.58 58.73 16.42
N TRP A 10 -21.39 59.32 16.52
CA TRP A 10 -20.27 59.02 15.60
C TRP A 10 -19.70 57.63 15.90
N ARG A 11 -19.54 56.80 14.87
CA ARG A 11 -19.00 55.44 14.91
C ARG A 11 -17.72 55.31 14.07
N SER A 12 -16.90 54.32 14.40
CA SER A 12 -15.75 53.92 13.58
C SER A 12 -16.10 52.92 12.48
N ALA A 13 -17.34 52.40 12.44
CA ALA A 13 -17.83 51.47 11.43
C ALA A 13 -18.08 52.16 10.06
N MET A 14 -18.04 51.36 9.00
CA MET A 14 -18.44 51.80 7.65
C MET A 14 -19.97 51.89 7.57
N LEU A 15 -20.48 52.74 6.68
CA LEU A 15 -21.89 53.09 6.56
C LEU A 15 -22.78 51.88 6.22
N ASP A 16 -22.24 50.92 5.45
CA ASP A 16 -22.92 49.66 5.10
C ASP A 16 -22.96 48.62 6.23
N ASN A 17 -22.31 48.90 7.36
CA ASN A 17 -22.32 48.07 8.57
C ASN A 17 -23.12 48.71 9.72
N LEU A 18 -23.82 49.81 9.46
CA LEU A 18 -24.79 50.41 10.38
C LEU A 18 -26.19 49.85 10.09
N ASP A 19 -27.06 49.80 11.10
CA ASP A 19 -28.46 49.44 10.90
C ASP A 19 -29.17 50.56 10.13
N VAL A 20 -29.40 50.35 8.83
CA VAL A 20 -30.04 51.34 7.97
C VAL A 20 -31.55 51.02 7.86
N PRO A 21 -32.45 51.96 8.17
CA PRO A 21 -33.88 51.76 7.95
C PRO A 21 -34.18 51.57 6.45
N THR A 22 -34.71 50.40 6.07
CA THR A 22 -35.16 50.13 4.70
C THR A 22 -36.66 50.39 4.59
N CYS A 23 -37.11 51.25 3.68
CA CYS A 23 -38.51 51.23 3.28
C CYS A 23 -38.70 50.24 2.12
N ASN A 24 -39.59 49.27 2.31
CA ASN A 24 -40.10 48.36 1.28
C ASN A 24 -39.08 47.44 0.57
N ASN A 25 -38.22 46.75 1.32
CA ASN A 25 -37.49 45.52 0.92
C ASN A 25 -36.70 45.49 -0.42
N THR A 26 -36.60 46.58 -1.18
CA THR A 26 -35.89 46.59 -2.47
C THR A 26 -35.13 47.87 -2.79
N SER A 27 -35.14 48.91 -1.94
CA SER A 27 -34.23 50.05 -2.12
C SER A 27 -33.91 50.75 -0.79
N ARG A 28 -32.62 50.96 -0.52
CA ARG A 28 -32.17 51.90 0.53
C ARG A 28 -32.52 53.29 0.05
N THR A 29 -33.58 53.91 0.55
CA THR A 29 -33.98 55.25 0.10
C THR A 29 -32.94 56.29 0.53
N THR A 30 -32.21 56.81 -0.45
CA THR A 30 -31.12 57.77 -0.28
C THR A 30 -31.56 59.11 0.33
N GLU A 31 -32.85 59.43 0.27
CA GLU A 31 -33.44 60.66 0.81
C GLU A 31 -33.61 60.67 2.32
N VAL A 32 -33.62 59.50 2.97
CA VAL A 32 -33.77 59.39 4.44
C VAL A 32 -32.49 59.80 5.17
N TRP A 33 -31.34 59.74 4.49
CA TRP A 33 -30.02 59.89 5.12
C TRP A 33 -29.39 61.27 4.89
N LEU A 34 -29.53 61.83 3.68
CA LEU A 34 -28.99 63.14 3.32
C LEU A 34 -29.91 63.84 2.31
N SER A 35 -30.16 65.13 2.53
CA SER A 35 -30.86 65.99 1.57
C SER A 35 -30.10 66.06 0.23
N HIS A 36 -30.80 66.32 -0.88
CA HIS A 36 -30.16 66.52 -2.19
C HIS A 36 -29.08 67.62 -2.17
N ALA A 37 -29.29 68.68 -1.39
CA ALA A 37 -28.31 69.75 -1.21
C ALA A 37 -27.04 69.25 -0.52
N ASP A 38 -27.17 68.42 0.53
CA ASP A 38 -26.04 67.87 1.26
C ASP A 38 -25.33 66.75 0.49
N GLN A 39 -26.05 65.96 -0.29
CA GLN A 39 -25.43 65.00 -1.22
C GLN A 39 -24.51 65.73 -2.22
N LYS A 40 -24.91 66.89 -2.75
CA LYS A 40 -24.04 67.68 -3.66
C LYS A 40 -22.78 68.19 -2.94
N LYS A 41 -22.90 68.59 -1.68
CA LYS A 41 -21.75 68.98 -0.84
C LYS A 41 -20.82 67.79 -0.57
N VAL A 42 -21.36 66.64 -0.18
CA VAL A 42 -20.59 65.41 0.09
C VAL A 42 -19.87 64.92 -1.17
N LYS A 43 -20.54 64.92 -2.33
CA LYS A 43 -19.92 64.56 -3.60
C LYS A 43 -18.68 65.40 -3.89
N THR A 44 -18.80 66.71 -3.69
CA THR A 44 -17.70 67.66 -3.91
C THR A 44 -16.58 67.47 -2.90
N ALA A 45 -16.93 67.29 -1.62
CA ALA A 45 -15.97 67.16 -0.52
C ALA A 45 -15.18 65.84 -0.55
N LEU A 46 -15.81 64.72 -0.91
CA LEU A 46 -15.18 63.40 -0.95
C LEU A 46 -14.66 63.01 -2.35
N GLY A 47 -14.99 63.79 -3.39
CA GLY A 47 -14.60 63.49 -4.77
C GLY A 47 -15.17 62.18 -5.31
N CYS A 48 -16.29 61.69 -4.76
CA CYS A 48 -16.93 60.44 -5.16
C CYS A 48 -17.84 60.62 -6.39
N SER A 49 -18.21 59.52 -7.05
CA SER A 49 -19.07 59.52 -8.24
C SER A 49 -20.48 60.07 -7.96
N SER A 50 -21.01 59.81 -6.75
CA SER A 50 -22.27 60.32 -6.22
C SER A 50 -22.11 60.63 -4.73
N GLY A 51 -22.81 61.66 -4.22
CA GLY A 51 -22.80 61.98 -2.78
C GLY A 51 -23.91 61.29 -1.99
N ASN A 52 -24.57 60.30 -2.60
CA ASN A 52 -25.59 59.48 -1.99
C ASN A 52 -24.97 58.31 -1.21
N PHE A 53 -25.81 57.49 -0.58
CA PHE A 53 -25.40 56.34 0.22
C PHE A 53 -24.34 55.46 -0.47
N ASP A 54 -24.60 55.01 -1.69
CA ASP A 54 -23.71 54.10 -2.42
C ASP A 54 -22.37 54.74 -2.76
N GLY A 55 -22.35 56.03 -3.10
CA GLY A 55 -21.11 56.73 -3.38
C GLY A 55 -20.25 56.97 -2.14
N ILE A 56 -20.87 57.17 -0.98
CA ILE A 56 -20.17 57.24 0.32
C ILE A 56 -19.60 55.85 0.69
N VAL A 57 -20.39 54.78 0.53
CA VAL A 57 -19.95 53.40 0.79
C VAL A 57 -18.78 53.03 -0.15
N ALA A 58 -18.88 53.36 -1.44
CA ALA A 58 -17.80 53.15 -2.40
C ALA A 58 -16.52 53.91 -2.01
N TYR A 59 -16.64 55.17 -1.58
CA TYR A 59 -15.51 55.95 -1.06
C TYR A 59 -14.88 55.28 0.18
N GLN A 60 -15.70 54.83 1.13
CA GLN A 60 -15.23 54.16 2.34
C GLN A 60 -14.52 52.83 2.04
N HIS A 61 -15.06 52.02 1.11
CA HIS A 61 -14.41 50.79 0.63
C HIS A 61 -13.10 51.07 -0.09
N ALA A 62 -13.05 52.11 -0.94
CA ALA A 62 -11.82 52.52 -1.62
C ALA A 62 -10.74 52.96 -0.62
N ALA A 63 -11.10 53.82 0.34
CA ALA A 63 -10.19 54.27 1.39
C ALA A 63 -9.69 53.10 2.27
N ARG A 64 -10.57 52.17 2.62
CA ARG A 64 -10.20 50.95 3.36
C ARG A 64 -9.29 50.05 2.54
N THR A 65 -9.56 49.88 1.26
CA THR A 65 -8.74 49.09 0.34
C THR A 65 -7.33 49.67 0.25
N GLU A 66 -7.20 50.98 0.11
CA GLU A 66 -5.91 51.67 0.11
C GLU A 66 -5.11 51.46 1.41
N VAL A 67 -5.77 51.56 2.58
CA VAL A 67 -5.13 51.27 3.88
C VAL A 67 -4.67 49.80 3.96
N LEU A 68 -5.48 48.86 3.47
CA LEU A 68 -5.11 47.44 3.42
C LEU A 68 -3.93 47.19 2.48
N ILE A 69 -3.91 47.83 1.31
CA ILE A 69 -2.80 47.77 0.36
C ILE A 69 -1.52 48.28 1.03
N ARG A 70 -1.54 49.45 1.67
CA ARG A 70 -0.37 50.01 2.38
C ARG A 70 0.11 49.14 3.54
N ARG A 71 -0.82 48.55 4.29
CA ARG A 71 -0.49 47.60 5.35
C ARG A 71 0.24 46.37 4.78
N ASP A 72 -0.26 45.85 3.68
CA ASP A 72 0.27 44.63 3.06
C ASP A 72 1.53 44.88 2.21
N GLN A 73 1.74 46.11 1.71
CA GLN A 73 2.97 46.54 1.05
C GLN A 73 4.20 46.22 1.90
N ARG A 74 4.18 46.51 3.21
CA ARG A 74 5.31 46.19 4.12
C ARG A 74 5.74 44.72 4.09
N THR A 75 4.79 43.81 3.95
CA THR A 75 5.06 42.36 3.85
C THR A 75 5.48 42.00 2.43
N THR A 76 4.75 42.50 1.45
CA THR A 76 4.91 42.10 0.06
C THR A 76 6.11 42.73 -0.63
N ASP A 77 6.59 43.88 -0.16
CA ASP A 77 7.81 44.54 -0.61
C ASP A 77 9.04 43.70 -0.24
N LYS A 78 9.06 43.09 0.96
CA LYS A 78 10.12 42.15 1.34
C LYS A 78 10.16 40.95 0.40
N TRP A 79 9.00 40.41 0.04
CA TRP A 79 8.91 39.30 -0.92
C TRP A 79 9.37 39.74 -2.32
N ASN A 80 8.94 40.91 -2.77
CA ASN A 80 9.35 41.47 -4.07
C ASN A 80 10.86 41.67 -4.16
N GLN A 81 11.49 42.19 -3.10
CA GLN A 81 12.94 42.35 -3.01
C GLN A 81 13.67 41.00 -3.12
N ASP A 82 13.17 39.96 -2.43
CA ASP A 82 13.76 38.63 -2.50
C ASP A 82 13.56 37.97 -3.87
N MET A 83 12.41 38.21 -4.52
CA MET A 83 12.13 37.73 -5.87
C MET A 83 12.98 38.43 -6.93
N ALA A 84 13.35 39.70 -6.72
CA ALA A 84 14.19 40.46 -7.65
C ALA A 84 15.60 39.86 -7.82
N LEU A 85 16.08 39.10 -6.84
CA LEU A 85 17.36 38.38 -6.91
C LEU A 85 17.29 37.10 -7.76
N THR A 86 16.08 36.67 -8.15
CA THR A 86 15.89 35.45 -8.94
C THR A 86 16.20 35.72 -10.42
N PRO A 87 17.14 34.98 -11.03
CA PRO A 87 17.50 35.21 -12.43
C PRO A 87 16.35 34.91 -13.40
N ALA A 88 16.43 35.53 -14.58
CA ALA A 88 15.57 35.18 -15.71
C ALA A 88 15.78 33.70 -16.14
N LEU A 89 14.78 33.15 -16.82
CA LEU A 89 14.87 31.80 -17.38
C LEU A 89 15.96 31.72 -18.45
N PRO A 90 16.67 30.58 -18.58
CA PRO A 90 17.60 30.36 -19.67
C PRO A 90 16.95 30.58 -21.05
N LYS A 91 17.71 31.11 -22.01
CA LYS A 91 17.20 31.45 -23.36
C LYS A 91 16.57 30.25 -24.07
N ASP A 92 17.06 29.04 -23.82
CA ASP A 92 16.56 27.79 -24.41
C ASP A 92 15.57 27.04 -23.51
N TRP A 93 15.11 27.64 -22.39
CA TRP A 93 14.22 27.00 -21.42
C TRP A 93 12.97 26.40 -22.07
N ASN A 94 12.22 27.19 -22.84
CA ASN A 94 10.98 26.73 -23.47
C ASN A 94 11.21 25.55 -24.41
N ARG A 95 12.31 25.58 -25.18
CA ARG A 95 12.70 24.47 -26.06
C ARG A 95 13.12 23.24 -25.27
N TRP A 96 13.84 23.44 -24.16
CA TRP A 96 14.23 22.36 -23.27
C TRP A 96 13.00 21.73 -22.60
N VAL A 97 12.05 22.51 -22.10
CA VAL A 97 10.79 21.99 -21.54
C VAL A 97 10.04 21.18 -22.59
N ASP A 98 9.89 21.73 -23.81
CA ASP A 98 9.19 21.05 -24.89
C ASP A 98 9.90 19.77 -25.34
N LYS A 99 11.22 19.72 -25.44
CA LYS A 99 11.89 18.51 -25.96
C LYS A 99 12.33 17.52 -24.89
N VAL A 100 12.76 18.03 -23.74
CA VAL A 100 13.37 17.25 -22.67
C VAL A 100 12.49 17.27 -21.42
N GLY A 101 12.01 18.41 -20.95
CA GLY A 101 11.22 18.50 -19.72
C GLY A 101 9.98 17.59 -19.71
N ILE A 102 9.19 17.64 -20.78
CA ILE A 102 8.00 16.79 -20.95
C ILE A 102 8.40 15.48 -21.66
N PRO A 103 8.40 14.33 -20.95
CA PRO A 103 8.99 13.09 -21.44
C PRO A 103 8.17 12.39 -22.53
N GLU A 104 6.84 12.55 -22.50
CA GLU A 104 5.97 11.93 -23.48
C GLU A 104 6.22 12.49 -24.88
N GLN A 105 6.38 11.58 -25.84
CA GLN A 105 6.55 11.91 -27.25
C GLN A 105 5.67 10.98 -28.06
N PHE A 106 5.16 11.46 -29.20
CA PHE A 106 4.21 10.74 -30.02
C PHE A 106 4.72 10.54 -31.44
N MET A 107 4.32 9.42 -32.03
CA MET A 107 4.43 9.17 -33.46
C MET A 107 3.03 9.19 -34.07
N PHE A 108 2.69 10.28 -34.75
CA PHE A 108 1.39 10.45 -35.38
C PHE A 108 1.38 9.83 -36.76
N TYR A 109 0.35 9.06 -37.09
CA TYR A 109 0.28 8.38 -38.38
C TYR A 109 -1.17 8.27 -38.89
N ALA A 110 -1.34 8.20 -40.20
CA ALA A 110 -2.63 7.99 -40.86
C ALA A 110 -2.67 6.64 -41.56
N TYR A 111 -3.78 5.90 -41.44
CA TYR A 111 -4.00 4.71 -42.25
C TYR A 111 -4.44 5.10 -43.66
N LYS A 112 -3.77 4.55 -44.67
CA LYS A 112 -4.23 4.49 -46.07
C LYS A 112 -4.30 3.02 -46.48
N LYS A 113 -5.27 2.64 -47.34
CA LYS A 113 -5.61 1.25 -47.75
C LYS A 113 -4.38 0.33 -47.75
N GLY A 114 -4.28 -0.56 -46.75
CA GLY A 114 -3.14 -1.46 -46.52
C GLY A 114 -2.36 -1.15 -45.22
N ARG A 115 -1.45 -0.16 -45.24
CA ARG A 115 -0.59 0.19 -44.10
C ARG A 115 -0.17 1.68 -44.09
N ALA A 116 0.06 2.23 -42.90
CA ALA A 116 0.73 3.51 -42.75
C ALA A 116 2.23 3.34 -43.07
N LYS A 117 2.73 4.04 -44.09
CA LYS A 117 4.14 3.98 -44.53
C LYS A 117 5.02 5.05 -43.88
N THR A 118 4.41 6.16 -43.45
CA THR A 118 5.09 7.29 -42.80
C THR A 118 4.37 7.70 -41.53
N GLY A 119 5.09 8.38 -40.64
CA GLY A 119 4.55 9.00 -39.44
C GLY A 119 5.32 10.26 -39.05
N TYR A 120 4.67 11.18 -38.36
CA TYR A 120 5.27 12.41 -37.83
C TYR A 120 5.73 12.19 -36.39
N CYS A 121 7.02 12.38 -36.13
CA CYS A 121 7.59 12.29 -34.79
C CYS A 121 7.53 13.64 -34.08
N SER A 122 6.86 13.72 -32.93
CA SER A 122 6.76 14.97 -32.15
C SER A 122 8.08 15.45 -31.55
N TYR A 123 9.05 14.54 -31.37
CA TYR A 123 10.35 14.89 -30.80
C TYR A 123 11.26 15.56 -31.82
N CYS A 124 11.51 14.89 -32.96
CA CYS A 124 12.40 15.42 -33.99
C CYS A 124 11.69 16.30 -35.03
N GLU A 125 10.36 16.42 -34.93
CA GLU A 125 9.51 17.29 -35.75
C GLU A 125 9.66 17.02 -37.25
N ARG A 126 9.80 15.75 -37.61
CA ARG A 126 9.91 15.33 -39.02
C ARG A 126 8.97 14.18 -39.30
N GLU A 127 8.54 14.14 -40.55
CA GLU A 127 7.96 12.93 -41.12
C GLU A 127 9.07 11.89 -41.34
N VAL A 128 8.82 10.67 -40.92
CA VAL A 128 9.78 9.57 -40.94
C VAL A 128 9.12 8.31 -41.52
N PRO A 129 9.88 7.47 -42.24
CA PRO A 129 9.37 6.19 -42.72
C PRO A 129 9.13 5.25 -41.52
N LEU A 130 8.01 4.53 -41.53
CA LEU A 130 7.70 3.53 -40.51
C LEU A 130 8.22 2.16 -40.97
N LEU A 131 9.13 1.58 -40.17
CA LEU A 131 9.76 0.29 -40.47
C LEU A 131 8.83 -0.89 -40.18
N GLU A 132 7.93 -0.72 -39.21
CA GLU A 132 6.98 -1.74 -38.76
C GLU A 132 5.54 -1.21 -38.78
N LYS A 133 4.57 -2.12 -38.68
CA LYS A 133 3.13 -1.76 -38.66
C LYS A 133 2.80 -1.05 -37.33
N PRO A 134 2.48 0.25 -37.33
CA PRO A 134 2.17 0.97 -36.09
C PRO A 134 0.84 0.51 -35.50
N ARG A 135 0.77 0.46 -34.17
CA ARG A 135 -0.46 0.16 -33.41
C ARG A 135 -0.76 1.31 -32.45
N HIS A 136 -1.97 1.86 -32.53
CA HIS A 136 -2.40 2.98 -31.69
C HIS A 136 -2.24 2.64 -30.20
N GLY A 137 -1.65 3.57 -29.44
CA GLY A 137 -1.41 3.44 -28.00
C GLY A 137 -0.19 2.60 -27.62
N LYS A 138 0.46 1.91 -28.56
CA LYS A 138 1.68 1.15 -28.27
C LYS A 138 2.91 2.05 -28.27
N SER A 139 3.86 1.73 -27.40
CA SER A 139 5.20 2.34 -27.39
C SER A 139 6.05 1.79 -28.54
N GLY A 140 7.02 2.58 -28.99
CA GLY A 140 8.10 2.17 -29.87
C GLY A 140 9.16 3.25 -29.98
N THR A 141 9.95 3.21 -31.04
CA THR A 141 11.12 4.07 -31.21
C THR A 141 11.08 4.77 -32.57
N CYS A 142 11.35 6.07 -32.60
CA CYS A 142 11.47 6.80 -33.85
C CYS A 142 12.69 6.28 -34.65
N PRO A 143 12.53 5.84 -35.91
CA PRO A 143 13.63 5.29 -36.69
C PRO A 143 14.71 6.33 -37.05
N ARG A 144 14.35 7.62 -37.03
CA ARG A 144 15.27 8.73 -37.31
C ARG A 144 16.05 9.18 -36.08
N CYS A 145 15.36 9.62 -35.02
CA CYS A 145 16.00 10.22 -33.85
C CYS A 145 16.18 9.24 -32.68
N ARG A 146 15.76 7.99 -32.83
CA ARG A 146 15.83 6.92 -31.83
C ARG A 146 15.15 7.21 -30.49
N HIS A 147 14.34 8.27 -30.41
CA HIS A 147 13.57 8.57 -29.21
C HIS A 147 12.39 7.62 -29.05
N LYS A 148 12.13 7.23 -27.80
CA LYS A 148 10.92 6.49 -27.42
C LYS A 148 9.69 7.36 -27.70
N VAL A 149 8.68 6.77 -28.31
CA VAL A 149 7.44 7.43 -28.73
C VAL A 149 6.24 6.51 -28.52
N THR A 150 5.06 7.10 -28.33
CA THR A 150 3.77 6.39 -28.33
C THR A 150 3.06 6.63 -29.66
N PHE A 151 2.64 5.57 -30.34
CA PHE A 151 1.98 5.68 -31.64
C PHE A 151 0.54 6.18 -31.49
N LYS A 152 0.18 7.23 -32.25
CA LYS A 152 -1.16 7.83 -32.26
C LYS A 152 -1.72 7.88 -33.69
N SER A 153 -2.70 7.04 -33.96
CA SER A 153 -3.48 7.11 -35.22
C SER A 153 -4.29 8.41 -35.27
N ILE A 154 -4.06 9.24 -36.29
CA ILE A 154 -4.70 10.56 -36.48
C ILE A 154 -6.23 10.44 -36.53
N GLY A 155 -6.76 9.41 -37.21
CA GLY A 155 -8.20 9.18 -37.31
C GLY A 155 -8.87 8.85 -35.97
N ARG A 156 -8.11 8.32 -35.01
CA ARG A 156 -8.57 7.96 -33.66
C ARG A 156 -8.26 9.04 -32.61
N LEU A 157 -7.72 10.18 -33.01
CA LEU A 157 -7.48 11.28 -32.07
C LEU A 157 -8.82 11.90 -31.66
N PRO A 158 -9.01 12.18 -30.35
CA PRO A 158 -10.08 13.06 -29.88
C PRO A 158 -9.85 14.49 -30.37
N HIS A 159 -10.84 15.39 -30.19
CA HIS A 159 -10.72 16.79 -30.59
C HIS A 159 -9.47 17.47 -29.99
N HIS A 160 -9.18 17.21 -28.72
CA HIS A 160 -7.92 17.55 -28.07
C HIS A 160 -7.54 16.50 -27.03
N PHE A 161 -6.25 16.43 -26.69
CA PHE A 161 -5.74 15.61 -25.57
C PHE A 161 -4.46 16.24 -24.98
N TYR A 162 -4.08 15.75 -23.80
CA TYR A 162 -2.94 16.26 -23.04
C TYR A 162 -1.89 15.16 -22.86
N THR A 163 -0.63 15.56 -22.72
CA THR A 163 0.34 14.73 -22.00
C THR A 163 0.01 14.75 -20.51
N GLU A 164 0.58 13.82 -19.75
CA GLU A 164 0.67 13.93 -18.31
C GLU A 164 1.29 15.27 -17.91
N ASN A 165 0.81 15.78 -16.77
CA ASN A 165 1.37 16.97 -16.14
C ASN A 165 2.56 16.55 -15.29
N THR A 166 3.76 17.04 -15.63
CA THR A 166 5.02 16.61 -15.01
C THR A 166 5.72 17.78 -14.32
N CYS A 167 6.43 17.49 -13.22
CA CYS A 167 7.34 18.44 -12.61
C CYS A 167 8.63 18.54 -13.43
N VAL A 168 9.11 19.76 -13.61
CA VAL A 168 10.45 20.05 -14.13
C VAL A 168 11.11 21.09 -13.25
N TYR A 169 12.42 20.97 -13.07
CA TYR A 169 13.16 21.79 -12.13
C TYR A 169 14.27 22.58 -12.80
N LEU A 170 14.45 23.81 -12.33
CA LEU A 170 15.53 24.69 -12.73
C LEU A 170 16.29 25.18 -11.49
N MET A 171 17.58 24.88 -11.44
CA MET A 171 18.47 25.38 -10.41
C MET A 171 19.32 26.52 -10.97
N GLN A 172 19.38 27.66 -10.28
CA GLN A 172 20.15 28.83 -10.72
C GLN A 172 20.90 29.46 -9.55
N ARG A 173 22.12 29.94 -9.83
CA ARG A 173 22.87 30.74 -8.88
C ARG A 173 22.12 32.06 -8.62
N ARG A 174 22.08 32.47 -7.36
CA ARG A 174 21.66 33.80 -6.93
C ARG A 174 22.85 34.55 -6.31
N PRO A 175 22.80 35.89 -6.24
CA PRO A 175 23.83 36.67 -5.53
C PRO A 175 23.98 36.22 -4.07
N ASP A 176 22.88 35.83 -3.45
CA ASP A 176 22.77 35.40 -2.06
C ASP A 176 22.63 33.88 -1.90
N GLY A 177 23.00 33.09 -2.92
CA GLY A 177 23.03 31.61 -2.82
C GLY A 177 22.49 30.90 -4.06
N LEU A 178 21.41 30.13 -3.89
CA LEU A 178 20.80 29.25 -4.89
C LEU A 178 19.28 29.40 -4.90
N VAL A 179 18.67 29.30 -6.08
CA VAL A 179 17.24 29.02 -6.21
C VAL A 179 17.03 27.70 -6.93
N ILE A 180 16.11 26.89 -6.40
CA ILE A 180 15.50 25.74 -7.06
C ILE A 180 14.06 26.12 -7.38
N ARG A 181 13.72 26.11 -8.66
CA ARG A 181 12.41 26.50 -9.19
C ARG A 181 11.69 25.26 -9.66
N GLU A 182 10.48 25.02 -9.17
CA GLU A 182 9.58 23.96 -9.64
C GLU A 182 8.59 24.53 -10.65
N PHE A 183 8.46 23.84 -11.78
CA PHE A 183 7.46 24.13 -12.79
C PHE A 183 6.62 22.90 -13.07
N TRP A 184 5.37 23.13 -13.45
CA TRP A 184 4.49 22.09 -13.99
C TRP A 184 4.38 22.28 -15.49
N ALA A 185 4.64 21.20 -16.23
CA ALA A 185 4.72 21.24 -17.67
C ALA A 185 3.87 20.15 -18.32
N TYR A 186 3.15 20.51 -19.38
CA TYR A 186 2.40 19.57 -20.21
C TYR A 186 2.20 20.14 -21.62
N ARG A 187 1.81 19.28 -22.57
CA ARG A 187 1.41 19.70 -23.92
C ARG A 187 -0.06 19.43 -24.16
N THR A 188 -0.72 20.35 -24.83
CA THR A 188 -2.06 20.16 -25.41
C THR A 188 -1.92 19.94 -26.92
N TYR A 189 -2.45 18.82 -27.39
CA TYR A 189 -2.55 18.49 -28.80
C TYR A 189 -3.98 18.67 -29.27
N TYR A 190 -4.17 19.42 -30.36
CA TYR A 190 -5.44 19.53 -31.06
C TYR A 190 -5.40 18.67 -32.33
N LYS A 191 -6.49 17.97 -32.65
CA LYS A 191 -6.54 17.06 -33.81
C LYS A 191 -6.18 17.74 -35.12
N GLU A 192 -6.58 18.99 -35.29
CA GLU A 192 -6.35 19.77 -36.51
C GLU A 192 -4.91 20.27 -36.64
N ASN A 193 -4.18 20.37 -35.52
CA ASN A 193 -2.83 20.93 -35.47
C ASN A 193 -1.89 20.12 -34.56
N TYR A 194 -1.97 18.79 -34.64
CA TYR A 194 -1.21 17.88 -33.78
C TYR A 194 0.32 18.00 -33.95
N GLN A 195 0.78 18.61 -35.04
CA GLN A 195 2.21 18.83 -35.32
C GLN A 195 2.78 20.01 -34.52
N LYS A 196 1.94 20.97 -34.10
CA LYS A 196 2.31 22.16 -33.33
C LYS A 196 1.50 22.21 -32.03
N PRO A 197 1.81 21.33 -31.05
CA PRO A 197 1.11 21.35 -29.76
C PRO A 197 1.34 22.66 -29.02
N LYS A 198 0.37 23.04 -28.17
CA LYS A 198 0.56 24.14 -27.21
C LYS A 198 1.30 23.58 -26.00
N VAL A 199 2.45 24.16 -25.69
CA VAL A 199 3.23 23.81 -24.48
C VAL A 199 2.81 24.75 -23.36
N CYS A 200 2.40 24.18 -22.23
CA CYS A 200 2.15 24.91 -21.00
C CYS A 200 3.27 24.61 -20.01
N CYS A 201 3.85 25.64 -19.41
CA CYS A 201 4.87 25.52 -18.37
C CYS A 201 4.69 26.68 -17.40
N THR A 202 4.31 26.38 -16.16
CA THR A 202 4.01 27.38 -15.14
C THR A 202 4.89 27.14 -13.93
N GLU A 203 5.49 28.20 -13.41
CA GLU A 203 6.28 28.13 -12.18
C GLU A 203 5.35 28.16 -10.97
N HIS A 204 5.53 27.23 -10.04
CA HIS A 204 4.66 27.12 -8.86
C HIS A 204 5.39 27.32 -7.54
N LEU A 205 6.67 27.00 -7.47
CA LEU A 205 7.42 27.01 -6.21
C LEU A 205 8.88 27.42 -6.42
N ARG A 206 9.41 28.17 -5.45
CA ARG A 206 10.82 28.54 -5.33
C ARG A 206 11.34 28.13 -3.97
N HIS A 207 12.39 27.33 -3.96
CA HIS A 207 13.18 27.03 -2.77
C HIS A 207 14.49 27.81 -2.88
N LEU A 208 14.70 28.71 -1.95
CA LEU A 208 15.89 29.55 -1.89
C LEU A 208 16.79 29.02 -0.79
N TYR A 209 18.07 28.87 -1.10
CA TYR A 209 19.10 28.45 -0.16
C TYR A 209 20.17 29.53 -0.10
N ASP A 210 20.51 29.97 1.11
CA ASP A 210 21.68 30.82 1.31
C ASP A 210 22.99 29.99 1.23
N PRO A 211 24.19 30.60 1.32
CA PRO A 211 25.45 29.86 1.29
C PRO A 211 25.62 28.86 2.44
N ALA A 212 24.88 29.02 3.54
CA ALA A 212 24.86 28.09 4.67
C ALA A 212 23.80 26.98 4.49
N MET A 213 23.10 26.94 3.35
CA MET A 213 22.01 26.01 3.02
C MET A 213 20.79 26.13 3.95
N CYS A 214 20.60 27.31 4.57
CA CYS A 214 19.35 27.65 5.21
C CYS A 214 18.30 27.99 4.15
N ASP A 215 17.12 27.40 4.29
CA ASP A 215 16.07 27.45 3.29
C ASP A 215 14.96 28.46 3.60
N ARG A 216 14.41 29.05 2.53
CA ARG A 216 13.16 29.80 2.56
C ARG A 216 12.37 29.53 1.28
N HIS A 217 11.05 29.54 1.39
CA HIS A 217 10.16 29.08 0.33
C HIS A 217 9.21 30.18 -0.12
N TYR A 218 8.88 30.16 -1.41
CA TYR A 218 7.85 30.99 -1.98
C TYR A 218 7.02 30.20 -2.98
N TYR A 219 5.70 30.35 -2.93
CA TYR A 219 4.79 29.74 -3.91
C TYR A 219 3.98 30.79 -4.66
N TRP A 220 3.58 30.49 -5.88
CA TRP A 220 2.72 31.37 -6.68
C TRP A 220 1.25 31.13 -6.34
N GLY A 221 0.53 32.17 -5.91
CA GLY A 221 -0.91 32.08 -5.65
C GLY A 221 -1.57 33.38 -5.22
N ASP A 222 -2.89 33.30 -5.02
CA ASP A 222 -3.75 34.45 -4.71
C ASP A 222 -3.50 35.02 -3.32
N PHE A 223 -3.16 36.31 -3.27
CA PHE A 223 -2.91 37.02 -2.01
C PHE A 223 -4.17 37.71 -1.49
N LYS A 224 -4.91 37.03 -0.61
CA LYS A 224 -6.13 37.55 0.04
C LYS A 224 -7.18 38.07 -0.97
N HIS A 225 -7.42 37.34 -2.07
CA HIS A 225 -8.40 37.68 -3.11
C HIS A 225 -8.11 38.99 -3.85
N ARG A 226 -6.82 39.35 -3.96
CA ARG A 226 -6.37 40.56 -4.65
C ARG A 226 -5.35 40.27 -5.76
N GLY A 227 -5.28 39.03 -6.20
CA GLY A 227 -4.50 38.62 -7.35
C GLY A 227 -3.29 37.77 -6.99
N ASP A 228 -2.82 37.05 -8.00
CA ASP A 228 -1.73 36.10 -7.86
C ASP A 228 -0.37 36.78 -7.73
N ARG A 229 0.45 36.27 -6.82
CA ARG A 229 1.85 36.67 -6.64
C ARG A 229 2.66 35.62 -5.91
N TRP A 230 3.96 35.88 -5.74
CA TRP A 230 4.82 35.09 -4.84
C TRP A 230 4.47 35.36 -3.39
N LEU A 231 4.12 34.29 -2.67
CA LEU A 231 3.77 34.26 -1.26
C LEU A 231 4.83 33.50 -0.49
N ALA A 232 5.27 34.04 0.66
CA ALA A 232 6.24 33.34 1.50
C ALA A 232 5.61 32.09 2.15
N GLY A 233 6.40 31.03 2.24
CA GLY A 233 6.03 29.74 2.79
C GLY A 233 5.77 28.68 1.72
N LEU A 234 5.15 27.58 2.16
CA LEU A 234 4.69 26.50 1.31
C LEU A 234 3.17 26.64 1.07
N PRO A 235 2.66 26.13 -0.07
CA PRO A 235 1.23 26.13 -0.33
C PRO A 235 0.45 25.36 0.77
N PRO A 236 -0.73 25.82 1.20
CA PRO A 236 -1.48 25.23 2.31
C PRO A 236 -2.12 23.86 2.00
N ARG A 237 -2.15 22.95 2.99
CA ARG A 237 -2.65 21.55 2.94
C ARG A 237 -4.17 21.35 2.82
N SER A 238 -4.99 22.38 2.72
CA SER A 238 -6.43 22.23 2.97
C SER A 238 -7.21 21.58 1.81
N PHE A 239 -8.13 20.68 2.17
CA PHE A 239 -8.99 19.90 1.26
C PHE A 239 -10.06 20.77 0.55
N TYR A 240 -10.37 21.95 1.07
CA TYR A 240 -11.51 22.78 0.66
C TYR A 240 -11.14 24.04 -0.15
N SER A 241 -9.87 24.24 -0.51
CA SER A 241 -9.49 25.42 -1.30
C SER A 241 -9.57 25.13 -2.82
N PHE A 242 -10.36 25.90 -3.55
CA PHE A 242 -10.27 26.01 -5.02
C PHE A 242 -9.01 26.79 -5.49
N ALA A 243 -8.06 27.03 -4.58
CA ALA A 243 -6.82 27.76 -4.80
C ALA A 243 -5.69 26.81 -5.27
N PRO A 244 -4.58 27.35 -5.83
CA PRO A 244 -3.39 26.58 -6.23
C PRO A 244 -2.82 25.63 -5.14
N GLY A 245 -3.20 25.79 -3.87
CA GLY A 245 -2.84 24.88 -2.77
C GLY A 245 -3.35 23.44 -2.93
N TYR A 246 -4.57 23.23 -3.45
CA TYR A 246 -5.12 21.88 -3.66
C TYR A 246 -4.44 21.15 -4.82
N ALA A 247 -4.05 21.89 -5.86
CA ALA A 247 -3.34 21.33 -7.01
C ALA A 247 -1.91 20.90 -6.66
N TYR A 248 -1.27 21.53 -5.68
CA TYR A 248 0.12 21.23 -5.31
C TYR A 248 0.27 19.82 -4.73
N TYR A 249 -0.62 19.37 -3.85
CA TYR A 249 -0.54 17.99 -3.31
C TYR A 249 -0.79 16.90 -4.34
N LEU A 250 -1.57 17.20 -5.38
CA LEU A 250 -1.85 16.25 -6.45
C LEU A 250 -0.74 16.22 -7.52
N ARG A 251 0.06 17.29 -7.64
CA ARG A 251 0.94 17.50 -8.81
C ARG A 251 2.39 17.90 -8.48
N GLY A 252 2.63 18.70 -7.45
CA GLY A 252 3.95 19.14 -7.01
C GLY A 252 4.65 18.15 -6.09
N ASP A 253 5.89 18.46 -5.69
CA ASP A 253 6.74 17.61 -4.82
C ASP A 253 6.98 16.20 -5.41
N LYS A 254 7.06 16.11 -6.75
CA LYS A 254 7.25 14.85 -7.47
C LYS A 254 8.62 14.80 -8.14
N PRO A 255 9.21 13.60 -8.32
CA PRO A 255 10.38 13.44 -9.17
C PRO A 255 10.15 14.04 -10.56
N GLY A 256 11.05 14.92 -10.98
CA GLY A 256 10.94 15.67 -12.23
C GLY A 256 12.26 15.81 -12.96
N ARG A 257 12.22 16.11 -14.26
CA ARG A 257 13.45 16.32 -15.03
C ARG A 257 14.14 17.62 -14.64
N ILE A 258 15.47 17.59 -14.56
CA ILE A 258 16.29 18.73 -14.16
C ILE A 258 16.95 19.38 -15.37
N TYR A 259 16.86 20.71 -15.47
CA TYR A 259 17.63 21.46 -16.47
C TYR A 259 19.13 21.42 -16.16
N GLY A 260 19.87 20.70 -17.00
CA GLY A 260 21.26 20.35 -16.71
C GLY A 260 22.30 21.45 -16.97
N LYS A 261 22.03 22.46 -17.81
CA LYS A 261 23.09 23.38 -18.27
C LYS A 261 23.63 24.30 -17.17
N THR A 262 22.87 24.54 -16.10
CA THR A 262 23.34 25.31 -14.94
C THR A 262 24.13 24.45 -13.95
N LEU A 263 23.93 23.13 -13.93
CA LEU A 263 24.52 22.24 -12.93
C LEU A 263 26.05 22.26 -12.85
N PRO A 264 26.82 22.25 -13.96
CA PRO A 264 28.29 22.26 -13.85
C PRO A 264 28.83 23.46 -13.07
N SER A 265 28.21 24.63 -13.21
CA SER A 265 28.61 25.83 -12.47
C SER A 265 28.21 25.76 -11.00
N LEU A 266 27.04 25.20 -10.70
CA LEU A 266 26.54 25.03 -9.33
C LEU A 266 27.32 23.96 -8.57
N HIS A 267 27.68 22.86 -9.25
CA HIS A 267 28.49 21.75 -8.72
C HIS A 267 29.89 22.20 -8.31
N LYS A 268 30.51 23.12 -9.05
CA LYS A 268 31.79 23.72 -8.67
C LYS A 268 31.68 24.71 -7.50
N GLY A 269 30.47 25.21 -7.23
CA GLY A 269 30.18 26.19 -6.19
C GLY A 269 29.34 25.60 -5.05
N ILE A 270 28.16 26.17 -4.83
CA ILE A 270 27.29 25.91 -3.67
C ILE A 270 26.84 24.44 -3.53
N LEU A 271 26.78 23.67 -4.63
CA LEU A 271 26.38 22.26 -4.59
C LEU A 271 27.57 21.28 -4.44
N LYS A 272 28.81 21.78 -4.37
CA LYS A 272 30.03 20.94 -4.32
C LYS A 272 30.02 19.92 -3.19
N SER A 273 29.52 20.29 -2.01
CA SER A 273 29.50 19.46 -0.80
C SER A 273 28.11 18.88 -0.52
N THR A 274 27.32 18.59 -1.56
CA THR A 274 25.95 18.06 -1.36
C THR A 274 25.78 16.61 -1.80
N GLY A 275 26.49 16.18 -2.85
CA GLY A 275 26.21 14.90 -3.51
C GLY A 275 24.97 14.93 -4.41
N LEU A 276 24.24 16.05 -4.49
CA LEU A 276 23.00 16.17 -5.25
C LEU A 276 23.22 15.93 -6.75
N VAL A 277 24.31 16.48 -7.31
CA VAL A 277 24.58 16.38 -8.75
C VAL A 277 24.96 14.95 -9.14
N GLU A 278 25.72 14.27 -8.29
CA GLU A 278 26.08 12.87 -8.46
C GLU A 278 24.85 11.96 -8.44
N TRP A 279 23.92 12.19 -7.50
CA TRP A 279 22.64 11.49 -7.45
C TRP A 279 21.77 11.77 -8.69
N LEU A 280 21.68 13.03 -9.12
CA LEU A 280 20.93 13.40 -10.32
C LEU A 280 21.50 12.74 -11.58
N HIS A 281 22.82 12.68 -11.74
CA HIS A 281 23.45 11.99 -12.86
C HIS A 281 23.14 10.49 -12.85
N ALA A 282 23.20 9.86 -11.67
CA ALA A 282 22.87 8.44 -11.54
C ALA A 282 21.40 8.14 -11.84
N ASN A 283 20.50 9.09 -11.57
CA ASN A 283 19.06 8.99 -11.85
C ASN A 283 18.64 9.65 -13.18
N HIS A 284 19.53 9.67 -14.17
CA HIS A 284 19.23 10.18 -15.52
C HIS A 284 18.61 11.59 -15.53
N MET A 285 19.13 12.48 -14.69
CA MET A 285 18.68 13.87 -14.55
C MET A 285 17.21 14.00 -14.12
N THR A 286 16.71 13.03 -13.35
CA THR A 286 15.34 13.01 -12.84
C THR A 286 15.36 12.82 -11.32
N GLY A 287 14.56 13.61 -10.60
CA GLY A 287 14.47 13.53 -9.15
C GLY A 287 13.78 14.75 -8.56
N ASN A 288 13.54 14.73 -7.25
CA ASN A 288 13.14 15.89 -6.47
C ASN A 288 14.37 16.42 -5.70
N PRO A 289 14.99 17.54 -6.13
CA PRO A 289 16.15 18.12 -5.44
C PRO A 289 15.85 18.56 -4.01
N MET A 290 14.60 18.91 -3.71
CA MET A 290 14.19 19.45 -2.41
C MET A 290 14.15 18.33 -1.37
N ASP A 291 13.60 17.16 -1.75
CA ASP A 291 13.67 15.95 -0.91
C ASP A 291 15.10 15.53 -0.61
N PHE A 292 15.98 15.55 -1.64
CA PHE A 292 17.39 15.23 -1.47
C PHE A 292 18.04 16.16 -0.43
N LEU A 293 17.89 17.49 -0.59
CA LEU A 293 18.52 18.46 0.31
C LEU A 293 17.92 18.40 1.71
N TYR A 294 16.62 18.12 1.83
CA TYR A 294 15.97 17.89 3.11
C TYR A 294 16.56 16.68 3.84
N GLN A 295 16.78 15.56 3.14
CA GLN A 295 17.41 14.39 3.77
C GLN A 295 18.89 14.59 4.02
N LEU A 296 19.62 15.32 3.17
CA LEU A 296 21.02 15.66 3.42
C LEU A 296 21.18 16.42 4.75
N LYS A 297 20.28 17.35 5.04
CA LYS A 297 20.26 18.10 6.32
C LYS A 297 20.06 17.19 7.53
N ARG A 298 19.29 16.11 7.38
CA ARG A 298 19.02 15.13 8.47
C ARG A 298 20.09 14.05 8.57
N HIS A 299 20.68 13.67 7.44
CA HIS A 299 21.65 12.59 7.31
C HIS A 299 22.85 13.07 6.47
N PRO A 300 23.81 13.81 7.07
CA PRO A 300 24.95 14.38 6.34
C PRO A 300 25.80 13.34 5.58
N ILE A 301 25.82 12.08 6.06
CA ILE A 301 26.47 10.94 5.38
C ILE A 301 25.96 10.72 3.94
N LEU A 302 24.74 11.18 3.61
CA LEU A 302 24.15 11.09 2.28
C LEU A 302 25.04 11.70 1.19
N GLU A 303 25.76 12.80 1.50
CA GLU A 303 26.73 13.39 0.58
C GLU A 303 27.76 12.36 0.12
N ARG A 304 28.37 11.66 1.07
CA ARG A 304 29.45 10.69 0.82
C ARG A 304 28.93 9.45 0.12
N ILE A 305 27.71 9.01 0.45
CA ILE A 305 27.05 7.87 -0.22
C ILE A 305 26.78 8.21 -1.69
N ALA A 306 26.20 9.39 -1.97
CA ALA A 306 25.91 9.84 -3.33
C ALA A 306 27.19 10.02 -4.15
N LYS A 307 28.22 10.65 -3.58
CA LYS A 307 29.55 10.80 -4.21
C LYS A 307 30.30 9.49 -4.40
N ALA A 308 29.99 8.46 -3.62
CA ALA A 308 30.50 7.12 -3.84
C ALA A 308 29.73 6.33 -4.91
N HIS A 309 28.82 6.98 -5.64
CA HIS A 309 28.03 6.37 -6.71
C HIS A 309 27.27 5.12 -6.23
N LEU A 310 26.53 5.25 -5.12
CA LEU A 310 25.65 4.22 -4.57
C LEU A 310 24.18 4.68 -4.73
N PRO A 311 23.63 4.70 -5.96
CA PRO A 311 22.37 5.40 -6.20
C PRO A 311 21.16 4.72 -5.58
N GLN A 312 21.07 3.39 -5.58
CA GLN A 312 19.97 2.70 -4.89
C GLN A 312 19.96 2.97 -3.39
N LEU A 313 21.10 2.88 -2.71
CA LEU A 313 21.19 3.20 -1.28
C LEU A 313 20.85 4.67 -0.99
N THR A 314 21.26 5.58 -1.89
CA THR A 314 20.91 7.02 -1.80
C THR A 314 19.40 7.21 -1.92
N GLU A 315 18.76 6.54 -2.88
CA GLU A 315 17.30 6.57 -3.09
C GLU A 315 16.53 6.00 -1.89
N ASP A 316 16.98 4.89 -1.32
CA ASP A 316 16.35 4.27 -0.15
C ASP A 316 16.30 5.26 1.03
N ILE A 317 17.41 5.98 1.28
CA ILE A 317 17.47 7.01 2.33
C ILE A 317 16.58 8.21 1.98
N ILE A 318 16.54 8.64 0.71
CA ILE A 318 15.72 9.78 0.26
C ILE A 318 14.23 9.52 0.49
N ARG A 319 13.78 8.29 0.24
CA ARG A 319 12.39 7.85 0.43
C ARG A 319 11.95 7.74 1.89
N ARG A 320 12.82 8.11 2.84
CA ARG A 320 12.55 8.05 4.29
C ARG A 320 12.29 6.62 4.77
N ASP A 321 12.91 5.64 4.12
CA ASP A 321 12.94 4.29 4.63
C ASP A 321 13.78 4.28 5.93
N ILE A 322 13.11 4.02 7.05
CA ILE A 322 13.72 4.04 8.39
C ILE A 322 14.88 3.03 8.44
N TRP A 323 14.66 1.83 7.90
CA TRP A 323 15.67 0.77 7.86
C TRP A 323 16.88 1.15 7.01
N ALA A 324 16.68 1.90 5.92
CA ALA A 324 17.79 2.41 5.12
C ALA A 324 18.66 3.39 5.92
N SER A 325 18.06 4.32 6.65
CA SER A 325 18.81 5.25 7.49
C SER A 325 19.53 4.55 8.65
N GLU A 326 18.89 3.55 9.27
CA GLU A 326 19.45 2.75 10.37
C GLU A 326 20.53 1.74 9.92
N SER A 327 20.56 1.40 8.63
CA SER A 327 21.60 0.52 8.07
C SER A 327 22.99 1.15 8.14
N VAL A 328 23.11 2.48 8.25
CA VAL A 328 24.39 3.17 8.41
C VAL A 328 24.85 3.08 9.87
N LYS A 329 25.86 2.23 10.14
CA LYS A 329 26.31 1.92 11.51
C LYS A 329 27.03 3.05 12.23
N ASN A 330 27.84 3.84 11.54
CA ASN A 330 28.61 4.93 12.15
C ASN A 330 28.74 6.14 11.19
N PRO A 331 27.70 6.98 11.08
CA PRO A 331 27.66 8.09 10.13
C PRO A 331 28.90 8.99 10.18
N GLU A 332 29.43 9.26 11.38
CA GLU A 332 30.56 10.17 11.63
C GLU A 332 31.94 9.54 11.38
N ALA A 333 32.01 8.26 11.00
CA ALA A 333 33.29 7.60 10.77
C ALA A 333 34.10 8.23 9.60
N PRO A 334 35.44 8.29 9.70
CA PRO A 334 36.28 9.04 8.76
C PRO A 334 36.26 8.49 7.33
N SER A 335 36.03 7.19 7.16
CA SER A 335 35.93 6.53 5.85
C SER A 335 34.53 5.98 5.61
N LEU A 336 34.02 6.05 4.37
CA LEU A 336 32.66 5.59 4.04
C LEU A 336 32.48 4.10 4.35
N ALA A 337 33.52 3.29 4.14
CA ALA A 337 33.51 1.87 4.48
C ALA A 337 33.20 1.64 5.97
N LYS A 338 33.89 2.37 6.86
CA LYS A 338 33.59 2.34 8.30
C LYS A 338 32.19 2.85 8.60
N SER A 339 31.71 3.91 7.94
CA SER A 339 30.36 4.43 8.17
C SER A 339 29.27 3.43 7.82
N LEU A 340 29.44 2.73 6.70
CA LEU A 340 28.56 1.67 6.24
C LEU A 340 28.83 0.33 6.94
N GLY A 341 29.76 0.24 7.88
CA GLY A 341 30.09 -1.00 8.58
C GLY A 341 30.79 -2.08 7.72
N ILE A 342 31.18 -1.79 6.48
CA ILE A 342 31.77 -2.72 5.51
C ILE A 342 33.24 -2.37 5.18
N ASP A 343 33.83 -2.96 4.14
CA ASP A 343 35.16 -2.64 3.62
C ASP A 343 35.08 -2.18 2.15
N THR A 344 36.22 -1.79 1.58
CA THR A 344 36.31 -1.26 0.22
C THR A 344 35.91 -2.29 -0.84
N GLN A 345 36.17 -3.59 -0.65
CA GLN A 345 35.77 -4.63 -1.60
C GLN A 345 34.24 -4.77 -1.62
N ARG A 346 33.61 -4.77 -0.45
CA ARG A 346 32.15 -4.83 -0.32
C ARG A 346 31.45 -3.57 -0.82
N ILE A 347 32.07 -2.38 -0.72
CA ILE A 347 31.55 -1.18 -1.40
C ILE A 347 31.55 -1.36 -2.92
N LYS A 348 32.60 -1.94 -3.50
CA LYS A 348 32.65 -2.20 -4.95
C LYS A 348 31.53 -3.15 -5.37
N ARG A 349 31.28 -4.21 -4.61
CA ARG A 349 30.13 -5.12 -4.82
C ARG A 349 28.81 -4.36 -4.72
N LEU A 350 28.62 -3.58 -3.65
CA LEU A 350 27.43 -2.75 -3.44
C LEU A 350 27.12 -1.84 -4.64
N ARG A 351 28.15 -1.27 -5.25
CA ARG A 351 28.05 -0.45 -6.45
C ARG A 351 27.75 -1.26 -7.71
N GLN A 352 28.46 -2.38 -7.94
CA GLN A 352 28.39 -3.16 -9.19
C GLN A 352 26.99 -3.67 -9.50
N TRP A 353 26.25 -4.15 -8.49
CA TRP A 353 24.89 -4.65 -8.65
C TRP A 353 23.79 -3.61 -8.33
N ASN A 354 24.16 -2.33 -8.14
CA ASN A 354 23.25 -1.25 -7.71
C ASN A 354 22.42 -1.62 -6.45
N GLY A 355 23.10 -2.08 -5.40
CA GLY A 355 22.42 -2.59 -4.20
C GLY A 355 21.95 -1.49 -3.26
N GLY A 356 20.76 -1.67 -2.71
CA GLY A 356 20.17 -0.82 -1.67
C GLY A 356 20.56 -1.22 -0.24
N TYR A 357 19.79 -0.76 0.73
CA TYR A 357 20.04 -1.01 2.15
C TYR A 357 19.99 -2.51 2.52
N ARG A 358 19.11 -3.30 1.90
CA ARG A 358 19.04 -4.77 2.14
C ARG A 358 20.33 -5.47 1.71
N ALA A 359 20.88 -5.09 0.57
CA ALA A 359 22.18 -5.59 0.11
C ALA A 359 23.30 -5.16 1.05
N LEU A 360 23.27 -3.91 1.54
CA LEU A 360 24.21 -3.41 2.54
C LEU A 360 24.17 -4.25 3.82
N ILE A 361 22.98 -4.55 4.36
CA ILE A 361 22.81 -5.37 5.57
C ILE A 361 23.43 -6.77 5.37
N TRP A 362 23.22 -7.40 4.22
CA TRP A 362 23.86 -8.69 3.90
C TRP A 362 25.39 -8.59 3.84
N LEU A 363 25.93 -7.54 3.22
CA LEU A 363 27.38 -7.32 3.16
C LEU A 363 27.99 -7.00 4.54
N GLN A 364 27.24 -6.33 5.42
CA GLN A 364 27.63 -6.11 6.81
C GLN A 364 27.71 -7.45 7.56
N TRP A 365 26.69 -8.31 7.41
CA TRP A 365 26.68 -9.63 8.02
C TRP A 365 27.80 -10.54 7.48
N GLU A 366 28.04 -10.50 6.17
CA GLU A 366 29.13 -11.24 5.53
C GLU A 366 30.49 -10.83 6.11
N LYS A 367 30.70 -9.53 6.37
CA LYS A 367 31.92 -9.04 7.01
C LYS A 367 32.02 -9.48 8.47
N SER A 368 30.95 -9.36 9.26
CA SER A 368 30.98 -9.71 10.68
C SER A 368 31.12 -11.22 10.92
N SER A 369 30.56 -12.04 10.04
CA SER A 369 30.66 -13.51 10.11
C SER A 369 32.00 -14.05 9.61
N GLY A 370 32.77 -13.26 8.86
CA GLY A 370 34.01 -13.71 8.21
C GLY A 370 33.80 -14.73 7.09
N ARG A 371 32.55 -15.00 6.67
CA ARG A 371 32.19 -15.98 5.64
C ARG A 371 31.92 -15.28 4.33
N LEU A 372 32.61 -15.64 3.26
CA LEU A 372 32.32 -15.12 1.91
C LEU A 372 31.03 -15.76 1.38
N ILE A 373 30.12 -14.93 0.87
CA ILE A 373 28.86 -15.35 0.25
C ILE A 373 28.90 -14.93 -1.21
N HIS A 374 28.50 -15.84 -2.10
CA HIS A 374 28.43 -15.54 -3.54
C HIS A 374 27.36 -14.46 -3.82
N ASP A 375 27.66 -13.54 -4.74
CA ASP A 375 26.77 -12.40 -5.04
C ASP A 375 25.37 -12.83 -5.45
N SER A 376 25.25 -13.89 -6.27
CA SER A 376 23.94 -14.40 -6.71
C SER A 376 23.04 -14.86 -5.56
N VAL A 377 23.64 -15.30 -4.44
CA VAL A 377 22.89 -15.73 -3.26
C VAL A 377 22.39 -14.52 -2.49
N ILE A 378 23.22 -13.49 -2.30
CA ILE A 378 22.77 -12.25 -1.66
C ILE A 378 21.69 -11.56 -2.50
N GLN A 379 21.87 -11.50 -3.83
CA GLN A 379 20.85 -10.91 -4.72
C GLN A 379 19.51 -11.61 -4.57
N TRP A 380 19.50 -12.95 -4.62
CA TRP A 380 18.29 -13.72 -4.42
C TRP A 380 17.66 -13.48 -3.05
N LEU A 381 18.46 -13.45 -1.96
CA LEU A 381 17.95 -13.14 -0.62
C LEU A 381 17.33 -11.74 -0.54
N VAL A 382 17.91 -10.75 -1.22
CA VAL A 382 17.38 -9.38 -1.30
C VAL A 382 16.07 -9.33 -2.10
N GLU A 383 15.98 -10.06 -3.20
CA GLU A 383 14.79 -10.19 -4.05
C GLU A 383 13.61 -10.82 -3.30
N GLU A 384 13.88 -11.88 -2.53
CA GLU A 384 12.88 -12.56 -1.68
C GLU A 384 12.59 -11.80 -0.36
N GLU A 385 13.18 -10.62 -0.18
CA GLU A 385 13.04 -9.77 1.00
C GLU A 385 13.52 -10.40 2.33
N ILE A 386 14.47 -11.33 2.25
CA ILE A 386 15.02 -12.06 3.40
C ILE A 386 16.23 -11.30 3.95
N SER A 387 16.24 -11.02 5.25
CA SER A 387 17.35 -10.38 5.95
C SER A 387 18.18 -11.41 6.75
N PRO A 388 19.41 -11.09 7.15
CA PRO A 388 20.15 -11.95 8.07
C PRO A 388 19.42 -12.15 9.40
N ASP A 389 18.67 -11.15 9.86
CA ASP A 389 17.91 -11.22 11.11
C ASP A 389 16.80 -12.27 11.04
N SER A 390 16.11 -12.40 9.91
CA SER A 390 15.10 -13.44 9.73
C SER A 390 15.70 -14.85 9.63
N LEU A 391 17.01 -14.99 9.44
CA LEU A 391 17.71 -16.29 9.42
C LEU A 391 18.49 -16.58 10.72
N LYS A 392 18.41 -15.71 11.74
CA LYS A 392 19.14 -15.89 13.01
C LYS A 392 18.92 -17.27 13.66
N PHE A 393 17.74 -17.85 13.49
CA PHE A 393 17.37 -19.16 14.02
C PHE A 393 18.14 -20.33 13.39
N ILE A 394 18.87 -20.13 12.28
CA ILE A 394 19.55 -21.21 11.56
C ILE A 394 20.95 -20.89 11.02
N LEU A 395 21.34 -19.60 10.99
CA LEU A 395 22.64 -19.18 10.44
C LEU A 395 23.87 -19.73 11.17
N ASP A 396 23.70 -20.19 12.41
CA ASP A 396 24.71 -20.88 13.21
C ASP A 396 25.01 -22.30 12.67
N ARG A 397 24.00 -22.98 12.12
CA ARG A 397 24.08 -24.37 11.62
C ARG A 397 24.13 -24.48 10.09
N MET A 398 23.54 -23.55 9.36
CA MET A 398 23.51 -23.55 7.89
C MET A 398 24.11 -22.27 7.30
N ASN A 399 24.90 -22.42 6.25
CA ASN A 399 25.37 -21.27 5.50
C ASN A 399 24.29 -20.72 4.54
N PRO A 400 24.37 -19.44 4.11
CA PRO A 400 23.35 -18.83 3.26
C PRO A 400 23.08 -19.56 1.92
N VAL A 401 24.09 -20.24 1.36
CA VAL A 401 23.92 -21.02 0.12
C VAL A 401 23.04 -22.24 0.39
N GLN A 402 23.29 -22.95 1.50
CA GLN A 402 22.48 -24.10 1.91
C GLN A 402 21.05 -23.67 2.23
N ILE A 403 20.86 -22.52 2.91
CA ILE A 403 19.55 -21.97 3.23
C ILE A 403 18.78 -21.64 1.95
N CYS A 404 19.40 -20.94 1.00
CA CYS A 404 18.80 -20.62 -0.29
C CYS A 404 18.33 -21.88 -1.03
N ASN A 405 19.18 -22.90 -1.13
CA ASN A 405 18.83 -24.15 -1.80
C ASN A 405 17.72 -24.91 -1.07
N TYR A 406 17.74 -24.90 0.26
CA TYR A 406 16.70 -25.53 1.08
C TYR A 406 15.34 -24.86 0.89
N LEU A 407 15.29 -23.52 1.01
CA LEU A 407 14.07 -22.74 0.83
C LEU A 407 13.48 -22.91 -0.57
N LYS A 408 14.30 -22.84 -1.62
CA LYS A 408 13.86 -23.06 -3.01
C LYS A 408 13.23 -24.43 -3.21
N ARG A 409 13.87 -25.47 -2.66
CA ARG A 409 13.36 -26.83 -2.76
C ARG A 409 12.04 -26.99 -2.01
N GLN A 410 11.96 -26.51 -0.76
CA GLN A 410 10.74 -26.60 0.04
C GLN A 410 9.58 -25.83 -0.60
N ALA A 411 9.83 -24.63 -1.14
CA ALA A 411 8.83 -23.84 -1.88
C ALA A 411 8.32 -24.58 -3.12
N ALA A 412 9.21 -25.22 -3.88
CA ALA A 412 8.81 -26.02 -5.04
C ALA A 412 8.00 -27.27 -4.64
N GLU A 413 8.32 -27.90 -3.51
CA GLU A 413 7.62 -29.09 -3.01
C GLU A 413 6.25 -28.77 -2.40
N SER A 414 6.13 -27.67 -1.64
CA SER A 414 4.86 -27.28 -1.00
C SER A 414 3.95 -26.43 -1.90
N GLY A 415 4.51 -25.77 -2.92
CA GLY A 415 3.81 -24.78 -3.74
C GLY A 415 3.60 -23.43 -3.02
N GLU A 416 4.20 -23.24 -1.85
CA GLU A 416 4.14 -21.99 -1.08
C GLU A 416 5.20 -20.98 -1.55
N ASP A 417 4.95 -19.69 -1.27
CA ASP A 417 5.96 -18.65 -1.42
C ASP A 417 7.14 -18.87 -0.46
N VAL A 418 8.34 -18.44 -0.86
CA VAL A 418 9.58 -18.62 -0.08
C VAL A 418 9.47 -18.02 1.33
N ARG A 419 8.77 -16.88 1.49
CA ARG A 419 8.59 -16.26 2.80
C ARG A 419 7.67 -17.09 3.70
N GLN A 420 6.64 -17.71 3.12
CA GLN A 420 5.75 -18.61 3.86
C GLN A 420 6.50 -19.88 4.31
N VAL A 421 7.36 -20.43 3.44
CA VAL A 421 8.25 -21.54 3.78
C VAL A 421 9.19 -21.16 4.92
N LEU A 422 9.77 -19.95 4.88
CA LEU A 422 10.65 -19.46 5.93
C LEU A 422 9.94 -19.39 7.29
N SER A 423 8.73 -18.82 7.34
CA SER A 423 7.91 -18.78 8.55
C SER A 423 7.57 -20.18 9.06
N THR A 424 7.12 -21.07 8.16
CA THR A 424 6.80 -22.46 8.49
C THR A 424 8.01 -23.20 9.08
N TRP A 425 9.22 -22.89 8.61
CA TRP A 425 10.45 -23.46 9.13
C TRP A 425 10.79 -22.97 10.54
N GLN A 426 10.62 -21.67 10.79
CA GLN A 426 10.80 -21.08 12.12
C GLN A 426 9.81 -21.69 13.12
N ASP A 427 8.53 -21.76 12.76
CA ASP A 427 7.47 -22.33 13.60
C ASP A 427 7.73 -23.81 13.90
N TYR A 428 8.15 -24.57 12.89
CA TYR A 428 8.53 -25.98 13.05
C TYR A 428 9.64 -26.16 14.08
N LEU A 429 10.74 -25.39 14.00
CA LEU A 429 11.86 -25.52 14.93
C LEU A 429 11.51 -25.00 16.33
N SER A 430 10.68 -23.96 16.41
CA SER A 430 10.16 -23.46 17.68
C SER A 430 9.35 -24.53 18.41
N MET A 431 8.40 -25.18 17.71
CA MET A 431 7.62 -26.29 18.27
C MET A 431 8.47 -27.52 18.60
N ALA A 432 9.43 -27.87 17.74
CA ALA A 432 10.35 -28.97 18.00
C ALA A 432 11.11 -28.75 19.30
N SER A 433 11.65 -27.54 19.50
CA SER A 433 12.32 -27.15 20.74
C SER A 433 11.38 -27.21 21.94
N GLY A 434 10.13 -26.73 21.82
CA GLY A 434 9.14 -26.79 22.89
C GLY A 434 8.76 -28.21 23.31
N LEU A 435 8.87 -29.18 22.39
CA LEU A 435 8.64 -30.60 22.63
C LEU A 435 9.91 -31.36 23.05
N GLY A 436 11.03 -30.66 23.29
CA GLY A 436 12.30 -31.26 23.69
C GLY A 436 13.02 -32.03 22.58
N ILE A 437 12.67 -31.81 21.31
CA ILE A 437 13.37 -32.38 20.16
C ILE A 437 14.66 -31.58 19.93
N ASP A 438 15.80 -32.28 19.76
CA ASP A 438 17.08 -31.62 19.50
C ASP A 438 17.08 -30.92 18.13
N THR A 439 16.99 -29.60 18.15
CA THR A 439 17.01 -28.75 16.94
C THR A 439 18.42 -28.55 16.38
N ASN A 440 19.45 -29.13 17.00
CA ASN A 440 20.81 -29.17 16.44
C ASN A 440 21.07 -30.38 15.56
N ASP A 441 20.18 -31.38 15.53
CA ASP A 441 20.26 -32.51 14.61
C ASP A 441 19.92 -32.06 13.18
N GLU A 442 20.79 -32.39 12.21
CA GLU A 442 20.57 -32.07 10.79
C GLU A 442 19.27 -32.65 10.25
N ILE A 443 18.85 -33.82 10.73
CA ILE A 443 17.59 -34.44 10.31
C ILE A 443 16.39 -33.57 10.71
N VAL A 444 16.50 -32.87 11.85
CA VAL A 444 15.47 -31.98 12.38
C VAL A 444 15.57 -30.63 11.67
N TYR A 445 16.68 -29.90 11.80
CA TYR A 445 16.73 -28.55 11.23
C TYR A 445 16.68 -28.53 9.71
N ARG A 446 17.05 -29.61 9.01
CA ARG A 446 17.00 -29.73 7.55
C ARG A 446 15.95 -30.74 7.09
N VAL A 447 14.82 -30.78 7.79
CA VAL A 447 13.71 -31.68 7.53
C VAL A 447 13.31 -31.74 6.05
N LYS A 448 13.13 -32.96 5.51
CA LYS A 448 12.84 -33.16 4.07
C LYS A 448 11.44 -32.69 3.70
N LYS A 449 10.41 -33.07 4.46
CA LYS A 449 9.01 -32.68 4.23
C LYS A 449 8.59 -31.64 5.27
N LEU A 450 9.07 -30.40 5.10
CA LEU A 450 8.93 -29.37 6.13
C LEU A 450 7.46 -29.14 6.51
N ARG A 451 6.59 -28.91 5.52
CA ARG A 451 5.17 -28.64 5.76
C ARG A 451 4.49 -29.77 6.52
N LEU A 452 4.73 -31.02 6.11
CA LEU A 452 4.15 -32.19 6.75
C LEU A 452 4.59 -32.30 8.22
N ARG A 453 5.89 -32.16 8.49
CA ARG A 453 6.43 -32.25 9.86
C ARG A 453 6.03 -31.07 10.73
N HIS A 454 5.92 -29.87 10.15
CA HIS A 454 5.30 -28.72 10.80
C HIS A 454 3.88 -29.06 11.27
N ASP A 455 3.04 -29.59 10.37
CA ASP A 455 1.65 -29.89 10.69
C ASP A 455 1.52 -31.02 11.73
N GLU A 456 2.41 -32.02 11.69
CA GLU A 456 2.52 -33.05 12.74
C GLU A 456 2.86 -32.47 14.12
N LEU A 457 3.84 -31.56 14.19
CA LEU A 457 4.21 -30.91 15.46
C LEU A 457 3.14 -29.94 15.95
N MET A 458 2.47 -29.23 15.04
CA MET A 458 1.31 -28.39 15.37
C MET A 458 0.23 -29.21 16.07
N LEU A 459 -0.11 -30.38 15.53
CA LEU A 459 -1.09 -31.28 16.15
C LEU A 459 -0.65 -31.70 17.55
N ARG A 460 0.59 -32.20 17.69
CA ARG A 460 1.11 -32.67 18.97
C ARG A 460 1.17 -31.58 20.04
N THR A 461 1.67 -30.39 19.69
CA THR A 461 1.75 -29.24 20.61
C THR A 461 0.35 -28.77 21.00
N THR A 462 -0.60 -28.75 20.07
CA THR A 462 -1.98 -28.36 20.38
C THR A 462 -2.67 -29.40 21.27
N GLN A 463 -2.45 -30.69 21.03
CA GLN A 463 -2.95 -31.77 21.91
C GLN A 463 -2.41 -31.62 23.33
N GLU A 464 -1.12 -31.35 23.50
CA GLU A 464 -0.51 -31.13 24.81
C GLU A 464 -1.14 -29.91 25.51
N ALA A 465 -1.30 -28.79 24.80
CA ALA A 465 -1.93 -27.58 25.31
C ALA A 465 -3.45 -27.75 25.59
N CYS A 466 -4.10 -28.77 25.03
CA CYS A 466 -5.50 -29.08 25.28
C CYS A 466 -5.73 -30.04 26.45
N LYS A 467 -4.68 -30.66 27.01
CA LYS A 467 -4.83 -31.57 28.16
C LYS A 467 -5.40 -30.88 29.39
N GLU A 468 -4.88 -29.70 29.74
CA GLU A 468 -5.39 -28.94 30.90
C GLU A 468 -6.85 -28.51 30.72
N PRO A 469 -7.26 -27.84 29.62
CA PRO A 469 -8.68 -27.54 29.37
C PRO A 469 -9.59 -28.77 29.32
N ALA A 470 -9.07 -29.91 28.85
CA ALA A 470 -9.86 -31.15 28.77
C ALA A 470 -10.29 -31.66 30.15
N VAL A 471 -9.54 -31.37 31.23
CA VAL A 471 -9.87 -31.83 32.59
C VAL A 471 -11.22 -31.29 33.07
N GLU A 472 -11.56 -30.04 32.76
CA GLU A 472 -12.83 -29.44 33.19
C GLU A 472 -14.02 -30.09 32.47
N ILE A 473 -13.88 -30.34 31.17
CA ILE A 473 -14.91 -31.00 30.36
C ILE A 473 -15.06 -32.46 30.77
N GLN A 474 -13.96 -33.18 31.04
CA GLN A 474 -14.00 -34.55 31.55
C GLN A 474 -14.70 -34.66 32.91
N LYS A 475 -14.60 -33.64 33.77
CA LYS A 475 -15.37 -33.60 35.04
C LYS A 475 -16.88 -33.45 34.80
N ALA A 476 -17.28 -32.66 33.81
CA ALA A 476 -18.69 -32.45 33.47
C ALA A 476 -19.28 -33.66 32.69
N PHE A 477 -18.46 -34.31 31.87
CA PHE A 477 -18.85 -35.42 30.99
C PHE A 477 -17.86 -36.60 31.11
N PRO A 478 -17.92 -37.36 32.23
CA PRO A 478 -16.91 -38.38 32.55
C PRO A 478 -16.86 -39.56 31.58
N ASP A 479 -17.97 -39.86 30.90
CA ASP A 479 -18.07 -41.02 30.02
C ASP A 479 -17.49 -40.78 28.61
N VAL A 480 -17.27 -39.53 28.21
CA VAL A 480 -16.89 -39.16 26.83
C VAL A 480 -15.60 -39.85 26.37
N ASP A 481 -14.57 -39.89 27.20
CA ASP A 481 -13.29 -40.53 26.84
C ASP A 481 -13.44 -42.04 26.66
N HIS A 482 -14.19 -42.69 27.55
CA HIS A 482 -14.49 -44.12 27.45
C HIS A 482 -15.32 -44.43 26.20
N ILE A 483 -16.35 -43.62 25.92
CA ILE A 483 -17.16 -43.74 24.70
C ILE A 483 -16.25 -43.62 23.47
N CYS A 484 -15.44 -42.56 23.36
CA CYS A 484 -14.53 -42.36 22.24
C CYS A 484 -13.61 -43.58 22.00
N GLN A 485 -13.04 -44.14 23.07
CA GLN A 485 -12.17 -45.32 22.98
C GLN A 485 -12.93 -46.57 22.50
N SER A 486 -14.19 -46.75 22.92
CA SER A 486 -15.02 -47.89 22.51
C SER A 486 -15.40 -47.85 21.01
N LEU A 487 -15.38 -46.66 20.38
CA LEU A 487 -15.73 -46.49 18.97
C LEU A 487 -14.61 -46.96 18.03
N GLN A 488 -13.37 -47.12 18.51
CA GLN A 488 -12.20 -47.42 17.68
C GLN A 488 -12.41 -48.65 16.77
N GLU A 489 -12.85 -49.78 17.33
CA GLU A 489 -13.01 -51.03 16.58
C GLU A 489 -14.12 -50.95 15.52
N LYS A 490 -15.18 -50.20 15.83
CA LYS A 490 -16.35 -50.08 14.96
C LYS A 490 -16.09 -49.10 13.82
N TYR A 491 -15.61 -47.90 14.13
CA TYR A 491 -15.61 -46.77 13.20
C TYR A 491 -14.28 -46.53 12.48
N ALA A 492 -13.14 -46.97 13.04
CA ALA A 492 -11.86 -46.78 12.37
C ALA A 492 -11.79 -47.59 11.07
N TYR A 493 -11.37 -46.94 9.99
CA TYR A 493 -11.24 -47.56 8.67
C TYR A 493 -10.34 -46.73 7.77
N GLY A 494 -9.57 -47.37 6.90
CA GLY A 494 -8.74 -46.66 5.94
C GLY A 494 -8.55 -47.43 4.64
N ASN A 495 -8.30 -46.69 3.58
CA ASN A 495 -7.84 -47.21 2.30
C ASN A 495 -6.56 -46.47 1.86
N LYS A 496 -6.16 -46.63 0.59
CA LYS A 496 -4.94 -46.00 0.05
C LYS A 496 -4.99 -44.46 -0.03
N LYS A 497 -6.17 -43.84 0.06
CA LYS A 497 -6.36 -42.38 -0.11
C LYS A 497 -6.83 -41.68 1.16
N TYR A 498 -7.74 -42.28 1.91
CA TYR A 498 -8.36 -41.66 3.08
C TYR A 498 -8.47 -42.64 4.24
N GLN A 499 -8.62 -42.09 5.44
CA GLN A 499 -8.88 -42.85 6.66
C GLN A 499 -9.77 -42.07 7.62
N ILE A 500 -10.59 -42.81 8.36
CA ILE A 500 -11.36 -42.34 9.51
C ILE A 500 -10.56 -42.68 10.77
N VAL A 501 -10.21 -41.65 11.52
CA VAL A 501 -9.52 -41.72 12.81
C VAL A 501 -10.52 -41.35 13.91
N VAL A 502 -10.63 -42.21 14.92
CA VAL A 502 -11.47 -41.97 16.08
C VAL A 502 -10.63 -41.21 17.12
N PRO A 503 -11.14 -40.12 17.73
CA PRO A 503 -10.44 -39.45 18.83
C PRO A 503 -10.29 -40.38 20.04
N LYS A 504 -9.25 -40.18 20.84
CA LYS A 504 -9.07 -40.93 22.10
C LYS A 504 -9.88 -40.35 23.27
N GLY A 505 -10.38 -39.13 23.12
CA GLY A 505 -11.11 -38.40 24.14
C GLY A 505 -11.18 -36.90 23.88
N VAL A 506 -11.56 -36.15 24.91
CA VAL A 506 -11.82 -34.70 24.87
C VAL A 506 -10.62 -33.91 24.33
N ALA A 507 -9.40 -34.21 24.76
CA ALA A 507 -8.21 -33.46 24.36
C ALA A 507 -7.95 -33.50 22.84
N ASP A 508 -8.20 -34.64 22.19
CA ASP A 508 -8.05 -34.79 20.74
C ASP A 508 -9.10 -33.97 19.98
N ILE A 509 -10.35 -33.96 20.46
CA ILE A 509 -11.47 -33.22 19.88
C ILE A 509 -11.22 -31.71 19.99
N LEU A 510 -10.76 -31.23 21.16
CA LEU A 510 -10.37 -29.83 21.35
C LEU A 510 -9.20 -29.44 20.44
N ALA A 511 -8.18 -30.30 20.33
CA ALA A 511 -7.02 -30.02 19.49
C ALA A 511 -7.40 -29.92 18.00
N GLU A 512 -8.21 -30.86 17.50
CA GLU A 512 -8.73 -30.83 16.13
C GLU A 512 -9.48 -29.53 15.87
N GLY A 513 -10.40 -29.17 16.75
CA GLY A 513 -11.21 -27.98 16.58
C GLY A 513 -10.42 -26.68 16.67
N LYS A 514 -9.36 -26.61 17.48
CA LYS A 514 -8.46 -25.45 17.52
C LYS A 514 -7.68 -25.31 16.22
N ILE A 515 -7.12 -26.41 15.69
CA ILE A 515 -6.32 -26.37 14.45
C ILE A 515 -7.20 -26.03 13.24
N LEU A 516 -8.42 -26.56 13.18
CA LEU A 516 -9.39 -26.21 12.14
C LEU A 516 -10.16 -24.92 12.45
N CYS A 517 -9.94 -24.27 13.60
CA CYS A 517 -10.64 -23.04 13.98
C CYS A 517 -12.17 -23.12 13.86
N HIS A 518 -12.76 -24.29 14.17
CA HIS A 518 -14.18 -24.56 13.98
C HIS A 518 -14.89 -24.80 15.32
N CYS A 519 -16.22 -24.75 15.33
CA CYS A 519 -17.05 -24.59 16.53
C CYS A 519 -16.88 -25.67 17.62
N VAL A 520 -16.37 -26.85 17.28
CA VAL A 520 -16.06 -27.93 18.24
C VAL A 520 -15.09 -27.51 19.36
N ALA A 521 -14.18 -26.57 19.13
CA ALA A 521 -13.21 -26.12 20.12
C ALA A 521 -13.61 -24.87 20.92
N ARG A 522 -14.84 -24.37 20.75
CA ARG A 522 -15.31 -23.21 21.53
C ARG A 522 -15.83 -23.72 22.87
N ASN A 523 -15.24 -23.23 23.97
CA ASN A 523 -15.52 -23.58 25.38
C ASN A 523 -16.97 -23.32 25.87
N GLN A 524 -17.95 -23.15 24.97
CA GLN A 524 -19.35 -22.85 25.28
C GLN A 524 -20.33 -23.83 24.58
N ASN A 525 -19.84 -24.80 23.80
CA ASN A 525 -20.71 -25.75 23.09
C ASN A 525 -20.86 -27.06 23.88
N ASP A 526 -21.59 -27.02 24.99
CA ASP A 526 -21.95 -28.21 25.78
C ASP A 526 -22.72 -29.25 24.95
N VAL A 527 -23.31 -28.82 23.83
CA VAL A 527 -24.12 -29.66 22.93
C VAL A 527 -23.34 -30.85 22.36
N TYR A 528 -22.10 -30.67 21.90
CA TYR A 528 -21.34 -31.80 21.33
C TYR A 528 -20.97 -32.84 22.40
N TRP A 529 -20.63 -32.38 23.61
CA TRP A 529 -20.29 -33.27 24.73
C TRP A 529 -21.51 -34.03 25.24
N ASP A 530 -22.66 -33.35 25.36
CA ASP A 530 -23.94 -33.97 25.74
C ASP A 530 -24.37 -35.02 24.70
N ARG A 531 -24.27 -34.72 23.41
CA ARG A 531 -24.58 -35.66 22.33
C ARG A 531 -23.71 -36.91 22.37
N ILE A 532 -22.40 -36.76 22.59
CA ILE A 532 -21.49 -37.90 22.73
C ILE A 532 -21.87 -38.72 23.97
N SER A 533 -22.11 -38.06 25.11
CA SER A 533 -22.46 -38.72 26.36
C SER A 533 -23.77 -39.50 26.30
N ARG A 534 -24.72 -39.07 25.44
CA ARG A 534 -26.01 -39.74 25.22
C ARG A 534 -26.01 -40.71 24.04
N HIS A 535 -24.86 -40.94 23.41
CA HIS A 535 -24.74 -41.73 22.19
C HIS A 535 -25.62 -41.24 21.03
N GLU A 536 -25.91 -39.93 20.98
CA GLU A 536 -26.67 -39.33 19.88
C GLU A 536 -25.80 -39.15 18.64
N THR A 537 -24.63 -38.52 18.79
CA THR A 537 -23.65 -38.37 17.72
C THR A 537 -22.22 -38.46 18.27
N TYR A 538 -21.29 -38.82 17.40
CA TYR A 538 -19.87 -38.94 17.67
C TYR A 538 -19.07 -38.02 16.75
N LEU A 539 -17.94 -37.49 17.26
CA LEU A 539 -17.00 -36.72 16.46
C LEU A 539 -15.87 -37.62 15.98
N LEU A 540 -15.69 -37.74 14.67
CA LEU A 540 -14.64 -38.53 14.03
C LEU A 540 -13.79 -37.63 13.11
N PHE A 541 -12.56 -38.05 12.81
CA PHE A 541 -11.66 -37.28 11.95
C PHE A 541 -11.44 -38.00 10.62
N LEU A 542 -11.76 -37.33 9.52
CA LEU A 542 -11.34 -37.76 8.19
C LEU A 542 -9.93 -37.21 7.94
N ARG A 543 -9.01 -38.08 7.53
CA ARG A 543 -7.63 -37.75 7.16
C ARG A 543 -7.31 -38.24 5.75
N LYS A 544 -6.27 -37.67 5.15
CA LYS A 544 -5.60 -38.30 4.00
C LYS A 544 -4.72 -39.46 4.48
N ALA A 545 -4.64 -40.52 3.69
CA ALA A 545 -3.90 -41.73 4.06
C ALA A 545 -2.38 -41.49 4.14
N ASP A 546 -1.86 -40.58 3.32
CA ASP A 546 -0.44 -40.19 3.28
C ASP A 546 -0.05 -39.12 4.32
N ALA A 547 -1.03 -38.57 5.04
CA ALA A 547 -0.86 -37.56 6.09
C ALA A 547 -1.84 -37.78 7.27
N PRO A 548 -1.76 -38.92 8.00
CA PRO A 548 -2.67 -39.28 9.10
C PRO A 548 -2.76 -38.24 10.23
N HIS A 549 -1.68 -37.50 10.44
CA HIS A 549 -1.53 -36.55 11.55
C HIS A 549 -1.88 -35.11 11.17
N VAL A 550 -2.49 -34.91 10.00
CA VAL A 550 -2.88 -33.57 9.52
C VAL A 550 -4.40 -33.42 9.55
N PRO A 551 -4.94 -32.49 10.36
CA PRO A 551 -6.30 -31.95 10.26
C PRO A 551 -6.79 -31.74 8.84
N TYR A 552 -7.86 -32.46 8.50
CA TYR A 552 -8.47 -32.41 7.17
C TYR A 552 -9.97 -32.10 7.29
N TYR A 553 -10.78 -33.02 7.84
CA TYR A 553 -12.18 -32.75 8.18
C TYR A 553 -12.59 -33.41 9.50
N THR A 554 -13.44 -32.73 10.26
CA THR A 554 -14.18 -33.30 11.39
C THR A 554 -15.57 -33.70 10.93
N LEU A 555 -16.01 -34.90 11.32
CA LEU A 555 -17.31 -35.48 10.99
C LEU A 555 -18.14 -35.62 12.26
N GLU A 556 -19.39 -35.15 12.24
CA GLU A 556 -20.41 -35.48 13.24
C GLU A 556 -21.25 -36.64 12.71
N VAL A 557 -21.20 -37.78 13.39
CA VAL A 557 -21.72 -39.06 12.89
C VAL A 557 -22.71 -39.68 13.89
N GLU A 558 -23.87 -40.12 13.41
CA GLU A 558 -24.81 -40.93 14.17
C GLU A 558 -24.33 -42.38 14.35
N PRO A 559 -24.88 -43.16 15.30
CA PRO A 559 -24.44 -44.53 15.57
C PRO A 559 -24.53 -45.53 14.43
N ASP A 560 -25.26 -45.24 13.35
CA ASP A 560 -25.30 -46.11 12.16
C ASP A 560 -24.26 -45.73 11.09
N GLY A 561 -23.56 -44.60 11.26
CA GLY A 561 -22.68 -44.04 10.24
C GLY A 561 -23.28 -42.89 9.43
N THR A 562 -24.52 -42.47 9.69
CA THR A 562 -25.09 -41.28 9.05
C THR A 562 -24.29 -40.06 9.45
N ILE A 563 -23.79 -39.29 8.47
CA ILE A 563 -22.96 -38.12 8.75
C ILE A 563 -23.86 -36.88 8.72
N ARG A 564 -24.07 -36.26 9.89
CA ARG A 564 -24.86 -35.02 10.01
C ARG A 564 -24.10 -33.81 9.47
N GLN A 565 -22.82 -33.74 9.77
CA GLN A 565 -21.96 -32.62 9.40
C GLN A 565 -20.56 -33.08 9.03
N LYS A 566 -19.94 -32.36 8.10
CA LYS A 566 -18.56 -32.54 7.68
C LYS A 566 -17.94 -31.15 7.54
N ARG A 567 -16.99 -30.79 8.41
CA ARG A 567 -16.45 -29.43 8.52
C ARG A 567 -14.93 -29.44 8.50
N THR A 568 -14.36 -28.50 7.75
CA THR A 568 -12.93 -28.19 7.75
C THR A 568 -12.70 -26.80 8.36
N LYS A 569 -11.63 -26.11 7.95
CA LYS A 569 -11.24 -24.80 8.49
C LYS A 569 -12.39 -23.79 8.51
N PHE A 570 -12.60 -23.15 9.65
CA PHE A 570 -13.62 -22.11 9.85
C PHE A 570 -15.07 -22.56 9.57
N ASP A 571 -15.41 -23.81 9.94
CA ASP A 571 -16.75 -24.38 9.75
C ASP A 571 -17.18 -24.50 8.26
N ARG A 572 -16.20 -24.57 7.33
CA ARG A 572 -16.45 -24.67 5.88
C ARG A 572 -16.53 -26.10 5.37
N GLN A 573 -16.99 -26.22 4.13
CA GLN A 573 -16.77 -27.36 3.25
C GLN A 573 -16.11 -26.85 1.96
N GLU A 574 -15.00 -27.47 1.58
CA GLU A 574 -14.30 -27.16 0.34
C GLU A 574 -14.66 -28.20 -0.72
N GLU A 575 -14.50 -27.88 -2.01
CA GLU A 575 -14.86 -28.77 -3.14
C GLU A 575 -14.19 -30.16 -3.06
N ASP A 576 -13.06 -30.27 -2.35
CA ASP A 576 -12.34 -31.51 -2.20
C ASP A 576 -13.05 -32.56 -1.33
N ILE A 577 -14.07 -32.18 -0.54
CA ILE A 577 -14.91 -33.12 0.20
C ILE A 577 -15.73 -34.04 -0.71
N GLU A 578 -16.05 -33.58 -1.92
CA GLU A 578 -16.74 -34.39 -2.92
C GLU A 578 -15.91 -35.61 -3.31
N GLN A 579 -14.58 -35.46 -3.38
CA GLN A 579 -13.65 -36.54 -3.68
C GLN A 579 -13.63 -37.61 -2.57
N ALA A 580 -13.80 -37.18 -1.31
CA ALA A 580 -13.87 -38.08 -0.16
C ALA A 580 -15.27 -38.69 0.04
N THR A 581 -16.32 -38.14 -0.57
CA THR A 581 -17.71 -38.61 -0.38
C THR A 581 -17.91 -40.07 -0.80
N GLN A 582 -17.24 -40.52 -1.87
CA GLN A 582 -17.28 -41.93 -2.28
C GLN A 582 -16.65 -42.85 -1.22
N PHE A 583 -15.56 -42.40 -0.59
CA PHE A 583 -14.93 -43.12 0.51
C PHE A 583 -15.86 -43.18 1.73
N LEU A 584 -16.52 -42.08 2.09
CA LEU A 584 -17.47 -42.03 3.21
C LEU A 584 -18.67 -42.96 3.00
N LYS A 585 -19.25 -43.01 1.79
CA LYS A 585 -20.32 -43.97 1.46
C LYS A 585 -19.86 -45.43 1.55
N HIS A 586 -18.63 -45.71 1.13
CA HIS A 586 -18.07 -47.05 1.26
C HIS A 586 -17.80 -47.39 2.73
N TRP A 587 -17.28 -46.45 3.50
CA TRP A 587 -17.09 -46.58 4.94
C TRP A 587 -18.40 -46.90 5.67
N GLN A 588 -19.51 -46.22 5.34
CA GLN A 588 -20.86 -46.54 5.87
C GLN A 588 -21.23 -48.01 5.66
N LYS A 589 -20.95 -48.57 4.47
CA LYS A 589 -21.20 -49.99 4.16
C LYS A 589 -20.31 -50.95 4.94
N VAL A 590 -19.09 -50.53 5.28
CA VAL A 590 -18.16 -51.31 6.09
C VAL A 590 -18.62 -51.34 7.54
N ILE A 591 -18.95 -50.19 8.11
CA ILE A 591 -19.34 -50.10 9.52
C ILE A 591 -20.70 -50.74 9.77
N ALA A 592 -21.66 -50.68 8.83
CA ALA A 592 -22.96 -51.34 8.95
C ALA A 592 -22.87 -52.85 9.29
N LYS A 593 -21.78 -53.51 8.86
CA LYS A 593 -21.49 -54.92 9.17
C LYS A 593 -20.92 -55.16 10.57
N ARG A 594 -20.42 -54.10 11.21
CA ARG A 594 -19.81 -54.10 12.55
C ARG A 594 -20.79 -53.68 13.65
N LEU A 595 -21.94 -53.11 13.28
CA LEU A 595 -22.93 -52.59 14.23
C LEU A 595 -23.70 -53.70 14.95
N THR A 596 -23.87 -53.52 16.26
CA THR A 596 -24.71 -54.38 17.10
C THR A 596 -26.19 -53.99 16.99
N THR A 597 -27.07 -54.76 17.64
CA THR A 597 -28.49 -54.39 17.74
C THR A 597 -28.69 -53.10 18.53
N GLU A 598 -27.90 -52.90 19.58
CA GLU A 598 -27.89 -51.69 20.40
C GLU A 598 -27.49 -50.45 19.59
N ASP A 599 -26.43 -50.55 18.77
CA ASP A 599 -26.02 -49.44 17.90
C ASP A 599 -27.14 -48.99 16.96
N ARG A 600 -27.92 -49.95 16.43
CA ARG A 600 -29.08 -49.66 15.57
C ARG A 600 -30.23 -49.00 16.32
N GLN A 601 -30.44 -49.36 17.60
CA GLN A 601 -31.43 -48.71 18.45
C GLN A 601 -31.02 -47.27 18.76
N LEU A 602 -29.75 -47.04 19.12
CA LEU A 602 -29.19 -45.71 19.35
C LEU A 602 -29.30 -44.84 18.09
N ALA A 603 -29.03 -45.40 16.91
CA ALA A 603 -29.22 -44.69 15.64
C ALA A 603 -30.68 -44.31 15.37
N ALA A 604 -31.64 -45.20 15.66
CA ALA A 604 -33.06 -44.88 15.53
C ALA A 604 -33.47 -43.71 16.44
N THR A 605 -32.99 -43.70 17.68
CA THR A 605 -33.21 -42.59 18.62
C THR A 605 -32.56 -41.30 18.13
N SER A 606 -31.29 -41.37 17.71
CA SER A 606 -30.54 -40.22 17.18
C SER A 606 -31.27 -39.58 15.99
N ARG A 607 -31.82 -40.39 15.11
CA ARG A 607 -32.58 -39.90 13.95
C ARG A 607 -33.85 -39.15 14.34
N VAL A 608 -34.61 -39.64 15.34
CA VAL A 608 -35.80 -38.92 15.84
C VAL A 608 -35.40 -37.56 16.41
N LEU A 609 -34.35 -37.52 17.24
CA LEU A 609 -33.83 -36.27 17.81
C LEU A 609 -33.38 -35.28 16.72
N ARG A 610 -32.71 -35.75 15.67
CA ARG A 610 -32.34 -34.90 14.51
C ARG A 610 -33.56 -34.33 13.80
N GLU A 611 -34.56 -35.16 13.53
CA GLU A 611 -35.78 -34.74 12.83
C GLU A 611 -36.57 -33.70 13.66
N GLU A 612 -36.61 -33.86 14.99
CA GLU A 612 -37.17 -32.88 15.93
C GLU A 612 -36.38 -31.57 15.95
N GLU A 613 -35.05 -31.62 16.03
CA GLU A 613 -34.17 -30.44 15.96
C GLU A 613 -34.37 -29.69 14.65
N PHE A 614 -34.41 -30.39 13.51
CA PHE A 614 -34.64 -29.77 12.20
C PHE A 614 -36.01 -29.09 12.12
N LYS A 615 -37.04 -29.68 12.74
CA LYS A 615 -38.37 -29.07 12.82
C LYS A 615 -38.32 -27.79 13.65
N GLU A 616 -37.68 -27.81 14.82
CA GLU A 616 -37.53 -26.64 15.68
C GLU A 616 -36.75 -25.50 14.99
N LEU A 617 -35.65 -25.83 14.31
CA LEU A 617 -34.85 -24.85 13.56
C LEU A 617 -35.66 -24.20 12.41
N ARG A 618 -36.56 -24.95 11.76
CA ARG A 618 -37.49 -24.40 10.75
C ARG A 618 -38.52 -23.47 11.38
N GLU A 619 -39.11 -23.86 12.50
CA GLU A 619 -40.11 -23.06 13.21
C GLU A 619 -39.53 -21.74 13.75
N LYS A 620 -38.29 -21.77 14.25
CA LYS A 620 -37.59 -20.59 14.80
C LYS A 620 -36.90 -19.71 13.74
N ASP A 621 -36.94 -20.07 12.46
CA ASP A 621 -36.25 -19.39 11.34
C ASP A 621 -34.78 -19.05 11.66
N VAL A 622 -34.04 -19.99 12.26
CA VAL A 622 -32.65 -19.75 12.69
C VAL A 622 -31.76 -19.51 11.46
N ARG A 623 -31.12 -18.34 11.39
CA ARG A 623 -30.27 -17.93 10.27
C ARG A 623 -28.80 -17.83 10.66
N ILE A 624 -27.94 -18.05 9.66
CA ILE A 624 -26.49 -17.91 9.80
C ILE A 624 -26.13 -16.43 9.61
N TYR A 625 -25.45 -15.82 10.57
CA TYR A 625 -25.16 -14.38 10.57
C TYR A 625 -23.78 -14.02 10.01
N VAL A 626 -22.88 -15.00 9.85
CA VAL A 626 -21.47 -14.80 9.47
C VAL A 626 -20.99 -15.94 8.57
N GLY A 627 -20.01 -15.66 7.70
CA GLY A 627 -19.40 -16.67 6.82
C GLY A 627 -20.12 -16.86 5.48
N ASP A 628 -19.71 -17.87 4.72
CA ASP A 628 -20.11 -18.06 3.32
C ASP A 628 -21.61 -18.41 3.13
N PHE A 629 -22.26 -18.84 4.22
CA PHE A 629 -23.70 -19.15 4.27
C PHE A 629 -24.54 -18.02 4.92
N GLN A 630 -24.00 -16.81 5.06
CA GLN A 630 -24.70 -15.68 5.68
C GLN A 630 -26.09 -15.45 5.04
N GLY A 631 -27.11 -15.33 5.89
CA GLY A 631 -28.50 -15.10 5.49
C GLY A 631 -29.29 -16.37 5.16
N GLN A 632 -28.64 -17.52 4.97
CA GLN A 632 -29.30 -18.80 4.77
C GLN A 632 -29.87 -19.36 6.09
N ARG A 633 -30.93 -20.16 6.00
CA ARG A 633 -31.47 -20.89 7.15
C ARG A 633 -30.52 -22.00 7.54
N LEU A 634 -30.22 -22.13 8.83
CA LEU A 634 -29.30 -23.14 9.33
C LEU A 634 -29.77 -24.56 8.95
N VAL A 635 -31.06 -24.84 9.08
CA VAL A 635 -31.62 -26.16 8.73
C VAL A 635 -31.44 -26.54 7.27
N ASP A 636 -31.46 -25.58 6.33
CA ASP A 636 -31.29 -25.87 4.91
C ASP A 636 -29.84 -26.30 4.63
N VAL A 637 -28.87 -25.64 5.27
CA VAL A 637 -27.45 -26.03 5.20
C VAL A 637 -27.21 -27.40 5.83
N LEU A 638 -27.77 -27.65 7.03
CA LEU A 638 -27.65 -28.95 7.70
C LEU A 638 -28.30 -30.09 6.92
N THR A 639 -29.43 -29.82 6.27
CA THR A 639 -30.12 -30.82 5.42
C THR A 639 -29.29 -31.15 4.18
N ALA A 640 -28.65 -30.15 3.56
CA ALA A 640 -27.76 -30.36 2.41
C ALA A 640 -26.48 -31.12 2.79
N ASP A 641 -26.00 -30.95 4.03
CA ASP A 641 -24.79 -31.61 4.52
C ASP A 641 -24.98 -33.08 4.89
N LEU A 642 -26.23 -33.49 5.13
CA LEU A 642 -26.58 -34.82 5.58
C LEU A 642 -26.21 -35.90 4.55
N LEU A 643 -25.42 -36.88 4.98
CA LEU A 643 -25.09 -38.07 4.20
C LEU A 643 -25.65 -39.31 4.91
N GLU A 644 -26.85 -39.71 4.53
CA GLU A 644 -27.53 -40.87 5.10
C GLU A 644 -26.95 -42.21 4.61
N THR A 645 -27.10 -43.24 5.42
CA THR A 645 -26.73 -44.61 5.07
C THR A 645 -27.71 -45.20 4.04
N ASP A 646 -27.19 -45.92 3.03
CA ASP A 646 -28.03 -46.65 2.07
C ASP A 646 -28.79 -47.74 2.83
N ARG A 647 -30.12 -47.63 2.93
CA ARG A 647 -30.99 -48.66 3.53
C ARG A 647 -31.07 -49.89 2.62
N ALA A 648 -30.06 -50.75 2.68
CA ALA A 648 -30.09 -52.07 2.08
C ALA A 648 -29.09 -53.03 2.76
N ALA A 649 -29.56 -53.72 3.80
CA ALA A 649 -29.33 -55.14 4.03
C ALA A 649 -30.28 -55.62 5.13
#